data_AF-A0A3M6TPS5-F1
#
_entry.id   AF-A0A3M6TPS5-F1
#
_cell.length_a   1.000
_cell.length_b   1.000
_cell.length_c   1.000
_cell.angle_alpha   90.00
_cell.angle_beta   90.00
_cell.angle_gamma   90.00
#
_symmetry.space_group_name_H-M   'P 1'
#
loop_
_entity.id
_entity.type
_entity.pdbx_description
1 polymer ?
#
loop_
_entity_poly.entity_id
_entity_poly.type
_entity_poly.pdbx_seq_one_letter_code
_entity_poly.pdbx_strand_id
1 'polypeptide(L)'
;GFFLTAMNGSTKSKWMTGLVILLIATACIVVVFELISLHKRSLEDKDAPTLATSFNCRQKPFCDGNATCKTNPKDKTHFNCVCNNGFQGDGFSCKDVDECKRNSATCSQHAFCVNSIGSYDCRCLTGLQGNGYSCEDIDECQSKMHSCSDHAVCDNTVGSYKCSCFDGFAGNGRSCYDINECKTNAHNCSVHASCNNAVGSYMCSCLEGFQGDGQSCYDIDECNTNRHACSVHASCNNTQGSYMCSCLEGFQGDGRSCHDIDECKSNTHACSGYASCNNTVGSYKCSCLEGFQGDGRSCHDIDECKTNSHSCSVHASCNNTVGSYKCNCLQGFQGDGRSCHDIDECKTNTHDCSVYASCNNTQGSYTCNCLEGFQGDGRSCNDIDECKSNTHTCSVHASCNNTVGSYKCSCLEGFQGDGRSCHDIDECKSNTHACSVYASCNNTVGSYKCSCLEGFQGDGRSCHDIDECKTNSHACSVHASCNNTVGSYMCSCLEGFQGDGRSCLDINECSTNKHNCSVYASCNNTVGSYICTCHKGFMGDGQSCHDINECHTDKHKCSDHAFCNNTIGSYECICRRGFVGDGLSCDDIDECGDGTHKCDRNAECKNVIGSHECVCRSGFSGDGYVCQDVDECSDGSHLCSPHSKCVNIPGSHSCLCNNGYRGNGQSCNDINECKEGTAQCSSKASCMNTPGSFSCKCITGYQGDGKICHDEDECSSGWPCAWKADCRNTDGSYTCSCNSGFHGDGFSCFDVDECKKGNHGCHAKAQCMNTWGSYSCSCNKGYHGNGRQCKASSAGRPHPLIGSFLFGTFIAFMLLLLC
;
A
#
# COMPACT_ATOMS: atom_id res chain seq x y z
N GLY A 1 26.43 -13.92 -16.75
CA GLY A 1 25.16 -14.21 -16.06
C GLY A 1 25.26 -13.63 -14.67
N PHE A 2 24.25 -12.99 -14.09
CA PHE A 2 22.82 -12.85 -14.36
C PHE A 2 22.45 -11.41 -13.86
N PHE A 3 21.73 -10.55 -14.59
CA PHE A 3 20.25 -10.48 -14.74
C PHE A 3 19.55 -10.44 -13.36
N LEU A 4 18.54 -9.63 -13.02
CA LEU A 4 17.43 -8.85 -13.64
C LEU A 4 16.92 -7.95 -12.48
N THR A 5 16.23 -6.82 -12.59
CA THR A 5 14.98 -6.37 -13.27
C THR A 5 14.94 -4.83 -13.05
N ALA A 6 14.67 -3.93 -14.00
CA ALA A 6 13.58 -3.73 -14.96
C ALA A 6 12.30 -3.08 -14.40
N MET A 7 11.99 -1.90 -14.98
CA MET A 7 10.69 -1.23 -15.17
C MET A 7 10.16 -0.31 -14.04
N ASN A 8 9.38 0.74 -14.29
CA ASN A 8 9.24 1.79 -15.33
C ASN A 8 8.09 2.69 -14.80
N GLY A 9 8.07 4.00 -15.08
CA GLY A 9 6.80 4.76 -15.10
C GLY A 9 6.61 5.95 -14.13
N SER A 10 7.01 7.14 -14.62
CA SER A 10 6.27 8.41 -14.65
C SER A 10 5.31 8.81 -13.51
N THR A 11 5.56 9.97 -12.86
CA THR A 11 4.77 11.20 -13.11
C THR A 11 5.19 12.41 -12.26
N LYS A 12 5.03 13.60 -12.89
CA LYS A 12 4.79 14.94 -12.33
C LYS A 12 5.96 15.85 -11.89
N SER A 13 6.20 16.81 -12.79
CA SER A 13 6.09 18.25 -12.57
C SER A 13 7.02 18.90 -11.54
N LYS A 14 8.00 19.66 -12.05
CA LYS A 14 8.35 21.00 -11.57
C LYS A 14 9.36 21.66 -12.51
N TRP A 15 8.94 22.80 -13.09
CA TRP A 15 9.69 24.04 -13.22
C TRP A 15 11.19 23.94 -13.59
N MET A 16 11.43 24.14 -14.89
CA MET A 16 12.57 24.81 -15.52
C MET A 16 13.53 25.51 -14.54
N THR A 17 14.51 24.76 -14.05
CA THR A 17 15.78 25.25 -13.53
C THR A 17 16.83 24.19 -13.86
N GLY A 18 17.77 24.52 -14.74
CA GLY A 18 18.74 23.52 -15.23
C GLY A 18 19.57 24.00 -16.42
N LEU A 19 19.75 25.30 -16.50
CA LEU A 19 20.64 26.02 -17.40
C LEU A 19 22.09 25.85 -16.86
N VAL A 20 22.56 24.59 -16.76
CA VAL A 20 23.80 24.20 -16.04
C VAL A 20 24.62 23.12 -16.78
N ILE A 21 24.31 22.78 -18.04
CA ILE A 21 25.19 21.92 -18.87
C ILE A 21 25.71 22.67 -20.11
N LEU A 22 25.81 24.01 -20.01
CA LEU A 22 26.52 24.84 -21.00
C LEU A 22 27.42 25.91 -20.37
N LEU A 23 27.77 25.74 -19.08
CA LEU A 23 28.56 26.70 -18.29
C LEU A 23 29.63 26.03 -17.40
N ILE A 24 30.28 24.97 -17.90
CA ILE A 24 31.52 24.44 -17.31
C ILE A 24 32.53 24.13 -18.44
N ALA A 25 32.79 25.14 -19.27
CA ALA A 25 33.95 25.17 -20.18
C ALA A 25 34.44 26.60 -20.44
N THR A 26 34.18 27.54 -19.53
CA THR A 26 34.61 28.95 -19.66
C THR A 26 34.98 29.52 -18.29
N ALA A 27 36.03 28.95 -17.71
CA ALA A 27 36.78 29.57 -16.62
C ALA A 27 38.21 29.82 -17.13
N CYS A 28 38.47 31.02 -17.65
CA CYS A 28 39.65 31.82 -17.30
C CYS A 28 39.59 33.21 -17.98
N ILE A 29 39.19 34.19 -17.16
CA ILE A 29 39.76 35.54 -17.04
C ILE A 29 39.22 36.63 -17.98
N VAL A 30 38.34 37.47 -17.43
CA VAL A 30 38.16 38.89 -17.77
C VAL A 30 38.43 39.71 -16.51
N VAL A 31 39.61 40.34 -16.44
CA VAL A 31 39.87 41.70 -15.94
C VAL A 31 41.17 42.05 -16.69
N VAL A 32 41.21 43.03 -17.59
CA VAL A 32 41.53 44.44 -17.31
C VAL A 32 41.33 45.19 -18.63
N PHE A 33 40.49 46.23 -18.61
CA PHE A 33 40.62 47.36 -19.53
C PHE A 33 41.41 48.46 -18.82
N GLU A 34 42.13 49.24 -19.62
CA GLU A 34 42.89 50.47 -19.32
C GLU A 34 44.41 50.36 -19.14
N LEU A 35 45.09 51.11 -20.03
CA LEU A 35 46.48 51.57 -20.05
C LEU A 35 47.55 50.76 -20.82
N ILE A 36 47.67 51.15 -22.10
CA ILE A 36 48.89 51.70 -22.72
C ILE A 36 50.08 50.75 -22.98
N SER A 37 50.29 50.57 -24.29
CA SER A 37 51.58 50.55 -25.00
C SER A 37 52.56 49.39 -24.85
N LEU A 38 52.60 48.61 -25.93
CA LEU A 38 53.78 48.37 -26.78
C LEU A 38 55.09 47.99 -26.06
N HIS A 39 55.43 46.70 -26.12
CA HIS A 39 56.80 46.23 -25.96
C HIS A 39 57.46 45.99 -27.34
N LYS A 40 58.42 46.88 -27.65
CA LYS A 40 59.78 46.66 -28.17
C LYS A 40 60.09 45.25 -28.76
N ARG A 41 60.90 45.05 -29.80
CA ARG A 41 61.80 45.87 -30.63
C ARG A 41 62.47 44.91 -31.63
N SER A 42 63.02 45.46 -32.73
CA SER A 42 64.18 45.02 -33.53
C SER A 42 63.85 45.19 -35.02
N LEU A 43 64.68 45.72 -35.91
CA LEU A 43 66.12 45.98 -35.96
C LEU A 43 66.32 46.89 -37.21
N GLU A 44 67.08 47.99 -37.13
CA GLU A 44 68.28 48.32 -37.97
C GLU A 44 68.09 49.76 -38.51
N ASP A 45 69.10 50.60 -38.80
CA ASP A 45 70.48 50.77 -38.34
C ASP A 45 70.90 52.19 -38.79
N LYS A 46 71.39 52.96 -37.82
CA LYS A 46 72.51 53.92 -37.81
C LYS A 46 72.87 54.84 -39.01
N ASP A 47 72.86 56.12 -38.65
CA ASP A 47 73.98 57.09 -38.65
C ASP A 47 74.62 57.57 -39.97
N ALA A 48 74.43 58.87 -40.24
CA ALA A 48 75.35 59.71 -40.98
C ALA A 48 76.30 60.47 -40.00
N PRO A 49 77.58 60.70 -40.36
CA PRO A 49 78.57 61.30 -39.46
C PRO A 49 78.63 62.84 -39.50
N THR A 50 78.79 63.40 -38.31
CA THR A 50 79.60 64.55 -37.85
C THR A 50 80.30 65.51 -38.83
N LEU A 51 80.18 66.82 -38.55
CA LEU A 51 81.35 67.72 -38.43
C LEU A 51 81.12 68.85 -37.38
N ALA A 52 82.19 69.17 -36.65
CA ALA A 52 82.36 69.79 -35.33
C ALA A 52 81.97 71.27 -35.07
N THR A 53 81.71 71.65 -33.79
CA THR A 53 82.54 72.59 -32.95
C THR A 53 81.99 72.91 -31.52
N SER A 54 82.77 72.59 -30.45
CA SER A 54 82.86 73.07 -29.00
C SER A 54 81.65 73.10 -27.99
N PHE A 55 81.86 72.68 -26.70
CA PHE A 55 80.79 72.46 -25.66
C PHE A 55 81.02 73.08 -24.23
N ASN A 56 79.93 73.32 -23.45
CA ASN A 56 79.84 73.85 -22.06
C ASN A 56 78.65 73.21 -21.25
N CYS A 57 78.70 73.09 -19.91
CA CYS A 57 77.65 72.53 -19.01
C CYS A 57 76.24 73.13 -19.15
N ARG A 58 76.09 74.32 -19.72
CA ARG A 58 74.76 74.91 -20.02
C ARG A 58 74.05 74.29 -21.23
N GLN A 59 74.69 73.39 -21.97
CA GLN A 59 74.07 72.63 -23.07
C GLN A 59 73.73 71.17 -22.72
N LYS A 60 73.62 70.82 -21.42
CA LYS A 60 73.31 69.48 -20.88
C LYS A 60 74.24 68.37 -21.41
N PRO A 61 75.38 68.09 -20.74
CA PRO A 61 76.20 66.94 -21.08
C PRO A 61 75.60 65.62 -20.55
N PHE A 62 76.07 64.51 -21.12
CA PHE A 62 75.68 63.10 -20.97
C PHE A 62 75.77 62.45 -19.55
N CYS A 63 75.54 63.16 -18.43
CA CYS A 63 75.51 62.49 -17.10
C CYS A 63 74.31 61.51 -16.99
N ASP A 64 74.47 60.44 -16.20
CA ASP A 64 73.38 59.50 -15.89
C ASP A 64 72.22 60.22 -15.14
N GLY A 65 70.97 59.76 -15.32
CA GLY A 65 69.81 60.32 -14.63
C GLY A 65 69.89 60.25 -13.09
N ASN A 66 70.70 59.31 -12.57
CA ASN A 66 70.98 59.15 -11.15
C ASN A 66 72.33 59.77 -10.72
N ALA A 67 72.88 60.71 -11.51
CA ALA A 67 74.10 61.47 -11.23
C ALA A 67 73.91 62.99 -11.30
N THR A 68 74.81 63.72 -10.62
CA THR A 68 74.82 65.20 -10.59
C THR A 68 76.11 65.75 -11.24
N CYS A 69 75.98 66.71 -12.17
CA CYS A 69 77.10 67.36 -12.86
C CYS A 69 77.72 68.50 -12.03
N LYS A 70 79.05 68.52 -11.86
CA LYS A 70 79.82 69.58 -11.17
C LYS A 70 80.91 70.15 -12.09
N THR A 71 81.04 71.48 -12.16
CA THR A 71 82.10 72.17 -12.94
C THR A 71 83.35 72.42 -12.09
N ASN A 72 84.53 72.40 -12.71
CA ASN A 72 85.79 72.69 -12.02
C ASN A 72 85.99 74.23 -11.87
N PRO A 73 86.24 74.77 -10.67
CA PRO A 73 86.33 76.22 -10.45
C PRO A 73 87.51 76.93 -11.16
N LYS A 74 88.59 76.22 -11.54
CA LYS A 74 89.83 76.81 -12.10
C LYS A 74 89.98 76.71 -13.62
N ASP A 75 89.13 75.94 -14.29
CA ASP A 75 89.13 75.78 -15.75
C ASP A 75 87.68 75.63 -16.23
N LYS A 76 87.18 76.61 -16.99
CA LYS A 76 85.78 76.65 -17.45
C LYS A 76 85.52 75.77 -18.68
N THR A 77 86.49 74.95 -19.10
CA THR A 77 86.38 74.05 -20.26
C THR A 77 86.25 72.55 -19.92
N HIS A 78 86.22 72.16 -18.63
CA HIS A 78 86.04 70.77 -18.15
C HIS A 78 84.97 70.60 -17.04
N PHE A 79 84.21 69.49 -17.06
CA PHE A 79 83.17 69.12 -16.08
C PHE A 79 83.27 67.64 -15.64
N ASN A 80 82.66 67.25 -14.51
CA ASN A 80 82.60 65.86 -14.01
C ASN A 80 81.19 65.50 -13.47
N CYS A 81 80.76 64.24 -13.54
CA CYS A 81 79.49 63.74 -13.02
C CYS A 81 79.73 62.85 -11.78
N VAL A 82 78.84 62.86 -10.78
CA VAL A 82 78.95 62.03 -9.56
C VAL A 82 77.59 61.39 -9.23
N CYS A 83 77.54 60.08 -8.97
CA CYS A 83 76.30 59.36 -8.63
C CYS A 83 75.66 59.86 -7.32
N ASN A 84 74.34 59.83 -7.25
CA ASN A 84 73.57 60.13 -6.05
C ASN A 84 73.70 59.01 -5.00
N ASN A 85 73.46 59.31 -3.71
CA ASN A 85 73.52 58.30 -2.63
C ASN A 85 72.56 57.13 -2.90
N GLY A 86 72.99 55.90 -2.57
CA GLY A 86 72.30 54.66 -2.94
C GLY A 86 72.68 54.11 -4.33
N PHE A 87 73.49 54.85 -5.10
CA PHE A 87 73.98 54.43 -6.41
C PHE A 87 75.51 54.51 -6.49
N GLN A 88 76.13 53.60 -7.24
CA GLN A 88 77.58 53.57 -7.46
C GLN A 88 77.90 53.57 -8.97
N GLY A 89 79.02 54.21 -9.34
CA GLY A 89 79.47 54.30 -10.73
C GLY A 89 80.37 55.52 -10.99
N ASP A 90 80.64 55.78 -12.26
CA ASP A 90 81.52 56.86 -12.73
C ASP A 90 80.80 58.20 -12.94
N GLY A 91 79.51 58.27 -12.60
CA GLY A 91 78.66 59.45 -12.78
C GLY A 91 78.08 59.61 -14.19
N PHE A 92 78.55 58.84 -15.17
CA PHE A 92 77.93 58.73 -16.51
C PHE A 92 77.10 57.45 -16.64
N SER A 93 77.36 56.46 -15.78
CA SER A 93 76.50 55.31 -15.52
C SER A 93 76.42 55.03 -14.01
N CYS A 94 75.23 55.14 -13.44
CA CYS A 94 74.99 54.91 -12.01
C CYS A 94 74.08 53.71 -11.81
N LYS A 95 74.55 52.71 -11.05
CA LYS A 95 73.78 51.50 -10.74
C LYS A 95 73.40 51.47 -9.27
N ASP A 96 72.20 50.98 -9.02
CA ASP A 96 71.65 50.76 -7.69
C ASP A 96 72.58 49.87 -6.83
N VAL A 97 72.73 50.24 -5.57
CA VAL A 97 73.53 49.50 -4.59
C VAL A 97 72.60 48.53 -3.86
N ASP A 98 72.62 47.25 -4.21
CA ASP A 98 71.88 46.24 -3.44
C ASP A 98 72.41 46.14 -1.99
N GLU A 99 71.70 46.75 -1.02
CA GLU A 99 72.12 46.78 0.38
C GLU A 99 71.87 45.45 1.10
N CYS A 100 70.90 44.65 0.64
CA CYS A 100 70.62 43.32 1.18
C CYS A 100 71.77 42.34 0.87
N LYS A 101 72.42 42.46 -0.30
CA LYS A 101 73.59 41.63 -0.63
C LYS A 101 74.91 42.13 -0.05
N ARG A 102 75.01 43.42 0.29
CA ARG A 102 76.21 44.00 0.92
C ARG A 102 76.25 43.85 2.44
N ASN A 103 75.25 43.23 3.07
CA ASN A 103 75.09 43.13 4.53
C ASN A 103 75.11 44.50 5.24
N SER A 104 74.71 45.55 4.53
CA SER A 104 74.52 46.90 5.11
C SER A 104 73.09 47.15 5.55
N ALA A 105 72.19 46.17 5.33
CA ALA A 105 70.79 46.22 5.76
C ALA A 105 70.62 45.84 7.23
N THR A 106 69.92 46.67 8.02
CA THR A 106 69.69 46.45 9.46
C THR A 106 68.25 45.98 9.72
N CYS A 107 67.90 44.76 9.28
CA CYS A 107 66.59 44.14 9.54
C CYS A 107 66.57 43.35 10.87
N SER A 108 65.38 43.07 11.42
CA SER A 108 65.23 42.10 12.52
C SER A 108 65.73 40.71 12.11
N GLN A 109 66.21 39.92 13.06
CA GLN A 109 66.59 38.51 12.83
C GLN A 109 65.42 37.62 12.36
N HIS A 110 64.18 38.06 12.59
CA HIS A 110 62.96 37.37 12.15
C HIS A 110 62.27 38.09 10.98
N ALA A 111 63.04 38.83 10.18
CA ALA A 111 62.58 39.49 8.97
C ALA A 111 63.55 39.25 7.81
N PHE A 112 63.04 39.26 6.58
CA PHE A 112 63.85 39.20 5.37
C PHE A 112 63.96 40.59 4.72
N CYS A 113 65.16 40.89 4.20
CA CYS A 113 65.47 42.13 3.50
C CYS A 113 65.04 42.06 2.03
N VAL A 114 64.47 43.14 1.51
CA VAL A 114 64.06 43.29 0.11
C VAL A 114 64.71 44.56 -0.45
N ASN A 115 65.55 44.40 -1.50
CA ASN A 115 66.21 45.53 -2.14
C ASN A 115 65.23 46.35 -2.98
N SER A 116 65.31 47.68 -2.90
CA SER A 116 64.51 48.63 -3.68
C SER A 116 65.42 49.62 -4.39
N ILE A 117 64.93 50.34 -5.40
CA ILE A 117 65.78 51.22 -6.20
C ILE A 117 66.20 52.44 -5.34
N GLY A 118 67.47 52.51 -4.97
CA GLY A 118 68.10 53.53 -4.13
C GLY A 118 68.02 53.29 -2.62
N SER A 119 67.49 52.15 -2.13
CA SER A 119 67.32 51.80 -0.70
C SER A 119 66.89 50.33 -0.48
N TYR A 120 66.65 49.87 0.75
CA TYR A 120 66.05 48.55 1.06
C TYR A 120 64.86 48.64 2.06
N ASP A 121 64.08 47.55 2.18
CA ASP A 121 62.95 47.39 3.12
C ASP A 121 62.99 46.02 3.83
N CYS A 122 62.39 45.89 5.03
CA CYS A 122 62.42 44.66 5.84
C CYS A 122 61.00 44.12 6.09
N ARG A 123 60.78 42.80 6.01
CA ARG A 123 59.47 42.18 6.23
C ARG A 123 59.53 40.97 7.16
N CYS A 124 58.66 40.91 8.16
CA CYS A 124 58.61 39.80 9.13
C CYS A 124 58.30 38.44 8.46
N LEU A 125 58.83 37.37 9.04
CA LEU A 125 58.50 36.00 8.64
C LEU A 125 57.02 35.67 8.97
N THR A 126 56.43 34.75 8.22
CA THR A 126 55.02 34.33 8.39
C THR A 126 54.77 33.81 9.80
N GLY A 127 53.64 34.20 10.41
CA GLY A 127 53.30 33.88 11.80
C GLY A 127 53.75 34.93 12.82
N LEU A 128 54.46 35.96 12.38
CA LEU A 128 54.91 37.08 13.22
C LEU A 128 54.37 38.41 12.66
N GLN A 129 54.06 39.35 13.54
CA GLN A 129 53.57 40.69 13.18
C GLN A 129 54.56 41.79 13.59
N GLY A 130 54.65 42.85 12.78
CA GLY A 130 55.52 43.99 13.08
C GLY A 130 55.99 44.73 11.82
N ASN A 131 56.91 45.67 12.00
CA ASN A 131 57.38 46.59 10.93
C ASN A 131 58.65 46.09 10.21
N GLY A 132 59.04 44.81 10.38
CA GLY A 132 60.24 44.23 9.79
C GLY A 132 61.56 44.59 10.49
N TYR A 133 61.56 45.61 11.34
CA TYR A 133 62.66 45.95 12.24
C TYR A 133 62.43 45.42 13.66
N SER A 134 61.17 45.23 14.04
CA SER A 134 60.73 44.46 15.21
C SER A 134 59.59 43.54 14.79
N CYS A 135 59.66 42.25 15.18
CA CYS A 135 58.66 41.24 14.84
C CYS A 135 58.30 40.46 16.11
N GLU A 136 57.02 40.37 16.43
CA GLU A 136 56.46 39.68 17.59
C GLU A 136 55.54 38.54 17.17
N ASP A 137 55.44 37.53 18.01
CA ASP A 137 54.65 36.33 17.76
C ASP A 137 53.14 36.61 17.77
N ILE A 138 52.39 35.94 16.89
CA ILE A 138 50.94 35.97 16.89
C ILE A 138 50.47 34.75 17.69
N ASP A 139 49.97 34.95 18.91
CA ASP A 139 49.40 33.85 19.70
C ASP A 139 48.06 33.39 19.10
N GLU A 140 48.10 32.36 18.26
CA GLU A 140 46.91 31.91 17.53
C GLU A 140 45.87 31.26 18.44
N CYS A 141 46.27 30.73 19.60
CA CYS A 141 45.37 30.13 20.59
C CYS A 141 44.55 31.20 21.32
N GLN A 142 45.15 32.35 21.69
CA GLN A 142 44.42 33.47 22.28
C GLN A 142 43.58 34.22 21.24
N SER A 143 44.10 34.39 20.02
CA SER A 143 43.40 35.09 18.94
C SER A 143 42.31 34.25 18.27
N LYS A 144 42.13 32.98 18.68
CA LYS A 144 41.20 32.00 18.11
C LYS A 144 41.37 31.78 16.59
N MET A 145 42.58 31.99 16.08
CA MET A 145 42.93 31.76 14.67
C MET A 145 43.61 30.40 14.49
N HIS A 146 43.11 29.38 15.19
CA HIS A 146 43.62 28.01 15.15
C HIS A 146 42.53 27.02 14.68
N SER A 147 42.94 25.88 14.12
CA SER A 147 42.02 24.81 13.64
C SER A 147 42.08 23.56 14.50
N CYS A 148 42.26 23.71 15.82
CA CYS A 148 42.22 22.58 16.75
C CYS A 148 40.78 22.07 16.91
N SER A 149 40.61 20.78 17.20
CA SER A 149 39.29 20.21 17.50
C SER A 149 38.72 20.83 18.79
N ASP A 150 37.39 20.87 18.92
CA ASP A 150 36.72 21.26 20.17
C ASP A 150 37.08 20.32 21.35
N HIS A 151 37.55 19.10 21.04
CA HIS A 151 38.04 18.12 22.01
C HIS A 151 39.58 18.07 22.09
N ALA A 152 40.26 19.20 21.86
CA ALA A 152 41.71 19.31 21.91
C ALA A 152 42.18 20.61 22.60
N VAL A 153 43.34 20.53 23.26
CA VAL A 153 44.10 21.66 23.79
C VAL A 153 44.92 22.30 22.66
N CYS A 154 44.89 23.64 22.58
CA CYS A 154 45.77 24.45 21.70
C CYS A 154 46.93 25.01 22.52
N ASP A 155 48.17 24.72 22.10
CA ASP A 155 49.40 25.27 22.67
C ASP A 155 50.10 26.18 21.64
N ASN A 156 50.27 27.46 21.99
CA ASN A 156 50.94 28.43 21.12
C ASN A 156 52.46 28.22 21.08
N THR A 157 53.08 28.38 19.91
CA THR A 157 54.52 28.28 19.68
C THR A 157 55.00 29.46 18.84
N VAL A 158 56.28 29.82 18.89
CA VAL A 158 56.75 31.00 18.15
C VAL A 158 56.63 30.78 16.63
N GLY A 159 55.75 31.54 15.98
CA GLY A 159 55.39 31.50 14.57
C GLY A 159 54.32 30.47 14.19
N SER A 160 53.73 29.72 15.15
CA SER A 160 52.71 28.68 14.89
C SER A 160 52.03 28.13 16.16
N TYR A 161 51.15 27.13 16.05
CA TYR A 161 50.52 26.47 17.21
C TYR A 161 50.41 24.94 17.05
N LYS A 162 50.29 24.22 18.16
CA LYS A 162 50.10 22.76 18.21
C LYS A 162 48.78 22.39 18.88
N CYS A 163 48.11 21.35 18.37
CA CYS A 163 46.88 20.81 18.97
C CYS A 163 47.12 19.41 19.55
N SER A 164 46.55 19.10 20.71
CA SER A 164 46.58 17.76 21.32
C SER A 164 45.21 17.37 21.87
N CYS A 165 44.73 16.16 21.59
CA CYS A 165 43.40 15.71 22.04
C CYS A 165 43.30 15.64 23.57
N PHE A 166 42.11 15.85 24.13
CA PHE A 166 41.85 15.60 25.55
C PHE A 166 41.99 14.10 25.88
N ASP A 167 42.28 13.80 27.16
CA ASP A 167 42.29 12.43 27.67
C ASP A 167 40.93 11.74 27.40
N GLY A 168 40.97 10.47 27.00
CA GLY A 168 39.78 9.72 26.54
C GLY A 168 39.48 9.85 25.03
N PHE A 169 40.21 10.69 24.29
CA PHE A 169 40.07 10.85 22.86
C PHE A 169 41.38 10.54 22.12
N ALA A 170 41.27 9.85 20.98
CA ALA A 170 42.39 9.55 20.09
C ALA A 170 42.31 10.39 18.82
N GLY A 171 43.46 10.80 18.27
CA GLY A 171 43.50 11.62 17.05
C GLY A 171 44.76 12.45 16.89
N ASN A 172 44.74 13.38 15.95
CA ASN A 172 45.88 14.24 15.61
C ASN A 172 45.77 15.67 16.21
N GLY A 173 44.86 15.89 17.17
CA GLY A 173 44.61 17.20 17.79
C GLY A 173 43.71 18.14 16.97
N ARG A 174 43.58 17.94 15.65
CA ARG A 174 42.61 18.65 14.80
C ARG A 174 41.33 17.84 14.57
N SER A 175 41.43 16.52 14.64
CA SER A 175 40.31 15.60 14.64
C SER A 175 40.52 14.57 15.74
N CYS A 176 39.75 14.71 16.82
CA CYS A 176 39.79 13.85 17.99
C CYS A 176 38.46 13.07 18.06
N TYR A 177 38.56 11.74 18.22
CA TYR A 177 37.41 10.86 18.34
C TYR A 177 37.50 10.06 19.64
N ASP A 178 36.34 9.73 20.18
CA ASP A 178 36.18 8.99 21.43
C ASP A 178 36.83 7.61 21.37
N ILE A 179 37.59 7.24 22.41
CA ILE A 179 38.17 5.91 22.55
C ILE A 179 37.08 4.99 23.10
N ASN A 180 36.84 3.85 22.46
CA ASN A 180 35.91 2.87 23.02
C ASN A 180 36.63 1.92 24.00
N GLU A 181 36.55 2.19 25.31
CA GLU A 181 37.27 1.41 26.30
C GLU A 181 36.74 -0.04 26.37
N CYS A 182 35.44 -0.24 26.17
CA CYS A 182 34.80 -1.57 26.17
C CYS A 182 35.24 -2.47 25.00
N LYS A 183 35.70 -1.91 23.88
CA LYS A 183 36.26 -2.68 22.75
C LYS A 183 37.75 -2.90 22.86
N THR A 184 38.45 -2.00 23.54
CA THR A 184 39.90 -2.04 23.70
C THR A 184 40.34 -2.80 24.96
N ASN A 185 39.39 -3.26 25.79
CA ASN A 185 39.61 -3.83 27.13
C ASN A 185 40.41 -2.89 28.05
N ALA A 186 40.35 -1.57 27.80
CA ALA A 186 40.99 -0.55 28.61
C ALA A 186 40.06 -0.06 29.75
N HIS A 187 39.30 -0.97 30.34
CA HIS A 187 38.37 -0.70 31.43
C HIS A 187 38.63 -1.64 32.62
N ASN A 188 38.19 -1.24 33.81
CA ASN A 188 38.30 -2.04 35.03
C ASN A 188 36.95 -2.55 35.57
N CYS A 189 35.92 -2.64 34.72
CA CYS A 189 34.63 -3.23 35.10
C CYS A 189 34.80 -4.65 35.66
N SER A 190 33.99 -4.97 36.68
CA SER A 190 33.91 -6.32 37.26
C SER A 190 33.62 -7.36 36.17
N VAL A 191 34.06 -8.60 36.37
CA VAL A 191 33.65 -9.75 35.53
C VAL A 191 32.13 -9.99 35.56
N HIS A 192 31.45 -9.51 36.60
CA HIS A 192 29.99 -9.52 36.74
C HIS A 192 29.36 -8.16 36.48
N ALA A 193 29.99 -7.32 35.66
CA ALA A 193 29.46 -6.04 35.21
C ALA A 193 29.51 -5.91 33.68
N SER A 194 28.52 -5.20 33.13
CA SER A 194 28.51 -4.78 31.74
C SER A 194 29.24 -3.44 31.59
N CYS A 195 30.15 -3.35 30.61
CA CYS A 195 30.84 -2.12 30.23
C CYS A 195 30.03 -1.38 29.17
N ASN A 196 29.76 -0.09 29.41
CA ASN A 196 29.14 0.80 28.45
C ASN A 196 30.08 1.97 28.14
N ASN A 197 30.34 2.19 26.86
CA ASN A 197 31.19 3.28 26.39
C ASN A 197 30.47 4.63 26.53
N ALA A 198 31.16 5.63 27.08
CA ALA A 198 30.67 7.00 27.22
C ALA A 198 31.62 7.96 26.49
N VAL A 199 31.13 9.13 26.08
CA VAL A 199 32.01 10.07 25.37
C VAL A 199 33.06 10.62 26.34
N GLY A 200 34.33 10.31 26.09
CA GLY A 200 35.52 10.61 26.90
C GLY A 200 35.79 9.65 28.06
N SER A 201 35.01 8.57 28.24
CA SER A 201 35.20 7.59 29.33
C SER A 201 34.32 6.33 29.18
N TYR A 202 34.16 5.53 30.23
CA TYR A 202 33.29 4.36 30.26
C TYR A 202 32.56 4.23 31.60
N MET A 203 31.46 3.49 31.61
CA MET A 203 30.67 3.19 32.81
C MET A 203 30.46 1.70 32.95
N CYS A 204 30.62 1.19 34.17
CA CYS A 204 30.39 -0.20 34.51
C CYS A 204 29.07 -0.32 35.29
N SER A 205 28.25 -1.31 34.95
CA SER A 205 26.99 -1.59 35.67
C SER A 205 26.90 -3.07 35.99
N CYS A 206 26.68 -3.43 37.27
CA CYS A 206 26.56 -4.83 37.67
C CYS A 206 25.45 -5.55 36.88
N LEU A 207 25.71 -6.81 36.52
CA LEU A 207 24.73 -7.69 35.89
C LEU A 207 23.58 -7.97 36.86
N GLU A 208 22.41 -8.31 36.31
CA GLU A 208 21.23 -8.67 37.11
C GLU A 208 21.56 -9.83 38.07
N GLY A 209 21.09 -9.74 39.32
CA GLY A 209 21.48 -10.66 40.41
C GLY A 209 22.73 -10.24 41.20
N PHE A 210 23.42 -9.18 40.77
CA PHE A 210 24.58 -8.63 41.49
C PHE A 210 24.36 -7.17 41.88
N GLN A 211 24.94 -6.75 42.99
CA GLN A 211 24.92 -5.37 43.47
C GLN A 211 26.33 -4.84 43.68
N GLY A 212 26.49 -3.52 43.64
CA GLY A 212 27.79 -2.86 43.79
C GLY A 212 27.94 -1.62 42.89
N ASP A 213 29.16 -1.15 42.72
CA ASP A 213 29.50 0.08 41.99
C ASP A 213 29.89 -0.14 40.51
N GLY A 214 29.71 -1.37 40.01
CA GLY A 214 30.06 -1.76 38.64
C GLY A 214 31.52 -2.17 38.44
N GLN A 215 32.44 -1.73 39.30
CA GLN A 215 33.83 -2.22 39.32
C GLN A 215 33.98 -3.39 40.29
N SER A 216 33.22 -3.37 41.38
CA SER A 216 33.07 -4.45 42.35
C SER A 216 31.60 -4.84 42.43
N CYS A 217 31.26 -6.01 41.88
CA CYS A 217 29.90 -6.56 41.91
C CYS A 217 29.88 -7.84 42.73
N TYR A 218 29.01 -7.89 43.72
CA TYR A 218 28.82 -9.03 44.61
C TYR A 218 27.41 -9.57 44.47
N ASP A 219 27.31 -10.88 44.67
CA ASP A 219 26.07 -11.62 44.56
C ASP A 219 25.00 -11.11 45.53
N ILE A 220 23.76 -10.97 45.07
CA ILE A 220 22.63 -10.65 45.93
C ILE A 220 22.10 -11.97 46.49
N ASP A 221 22.25 -12.20 47.79
CA ASP A 221 21.63 -13.37 48.40
C ASP A 221 20.11 -13.18 48.52
N GLU A 222 19.35 -13.68 47.54
CA GLU A 222 17.90 -13.49 47.51
C GLU A 222 17.20 -14.24 48.64
N CYS A 223 17.80 -15.34 49.13
CA CYS A 223 17.29 -16.13 50.25
C CYS A 223 17.41 -15.39 51.59
N ASN A 224 18.52 -14.70 51.84
CA ASN A 224 18.70 -13.91 53.06
C ASN A 224 17.97 -12.57 53.04
N THR A 225 17.68 -12.04 51.84
CA THR A 225 16.96 -10.76 51.67
C THR A 225 15.44 -10.90 51.56
N ASN A 226 14.90 -12.13 51.61
CA ASN A 226 13.48 -12.45 51.37
C ASN A 226 12.93 -11.88 50.04
N ARG A 227 13.79 -11.75 49.02
CA ARG A 227 13.41 -11.28 47.67
C ARG A 227 13.31 -12.44 46.67
N HIS A 228 13.03 -13.63 47.16
CA HIS A 228 12.87 -14.85 46.38
C HIS A 228 11.38 -15.21 46.21
N ALA A 229 11.04 -15.83 45.08
CA ALA A 229 9.68 -16.29 44.77
C ALA A 229 9.48 -17.80 45.07
N CYS A 230 10.21 -18.34 46.04
CA CYS A 230 10.03 -19.74 46.45
C CYS A 230 8.68 -19.91 47.17
N SER A 231 8.08 -21.09 47.02
CA SER A 231 6.88 -21.45 47.78
C SER A 231 7.16 -21.37 49.29
N VAL A 232 6.14 -21.09 50.10
CA VAL A 232 6.22 -21.22 51.57
C VAL A 232 6.55 -22.65 52.02
N HIS A 233 6.31 -23.64 51.15
CA HIS A 233 6.66 -25.04 51.36
C HIS A 233 7.92 -25.46 50.58
N ALA A 234 8.84 -24.53 50.31
CA ALA A 234 10.12 -24.77 49.66
C ALA A 234 11.28 -24.15 50.41
N SER A 235 12.45 -24.80 50.35
CA SER A 235 13.73 -24.22 50.78
C SER A 235 14.33 -23.40 49.64
N CYS A 236 14.81 -22.21 49.97
CA CYS A 236 15.60 -21.36 49.06
C CYS A 236 17.09 -21.67 49.25
N ASN A 237 17.82 -21.86 48.15
CA ASN A 237 19.28 -21.96 48.16
C ASN A 237 19.86 -20.93 47.19
N ASN A 238 20.71 -20.05 47.71
CA ASN A 238 21.29 -18.97 46.93
C ASN A 238 22.35 -19.51 45.96
N THR A 239 22.33 -19.03 44.73
CA THR A 239 23.30 -19.38 43.69
C THR A 239 23.94 -18.11 43.14
N GLN A 240 25.11 -18.22 42.52
CA GLN A 240 25.79 -17.01 42.05
C GLN A 240 24.99 -16.36 40.89
N GLY A 241 24.48 -15.15 41.14
CA GLY A 241 23.61 -14.35 40.28
C GLY A 241 22.12 -14.71 40.34
N SER A 242 21.70 -15.63 41.22
CA SER A 242 20.30 -16.10 41.30
C SER A 242 20.01 -16.96 42.55
N TYR A 243 18.87 -17.64 42.57
CA TYR A 243 18.50 -18.58 43.63
C TYR A 243 17.70 -19.76 43.07
N MET A 244 17.82 -20.91 43.73
CA MET A 244 17.06 -22.12 43.41
C MET A 244 16.12 -22.47 44.55
N CYS A 245 14.87 -22.79 44.21
CA CYS A 245 13.88 -23.26 45.17
C CYS A 245 13.73 -24.78 45.04
N SER A 246 13.67 -25.48 46.17
CA SER A 246 13.39 -26.92 46.21
C SER A 246 12.28 -27.19 47.22
N CYS A 247 11.22 -27.89 46.81
CA CYS A 247 10.12 -28.22 47.72
C CYS A 247 10.63 -28.96 48.96
N LEU A 248 10.02 -28.66 50.11
CA LEU A 248 10.28 -29.37 51.36
C LEU A 248 9.78 -30.81 51.24
N GLU A 249 10.33 -31.69 52.07
CA GLU A 249 9.94 -33.09 52.14
C GLU A 249 8.42 -33.22 52.40
N GLY A 250 7.73 -34.12 51.68
CA GLY A 250 6.27 -34.25 51.69
C GLY A 250 5.53 -33.38 50.66
N PHE A 251 6.24 -32.55 49.89
CA PHE A 251 5.66 -31.72 48.82
C PHE A 251 6.32 -31.99 47.47
N GLN A 252 5.55 -31.92 46.38
CA GLN A 252 6.02 -32.07 45.01
C GLN A 252 5.77 -30.80 44.20
N GLY A 253 6.68 -30.50 43.26
CA GLY A 253 6.59 -29.32 42.42
C GLY A 253 7.95 -28.81 41.95
N ASP A 254 7.97 -27.57 41.45
CA ASP A 254 9.16 -26.92 40.88
C ASP A 254 9.91 -26.01 41.88
N GLY A 255 9.56 -26.09 43.17
CA GLY A 255 10.12 -25.25 44.23
C GLY A 255 9.47 -23.85 44.35
N ARG A 256 8.82 -23.34 43.31
CA ARG A 256 8.04 -22.09 43.37
C ARG A 256 6.56 -22.37 43.64
N SER A 257 6.06 -23.48 43.15
CA SER A 257 4.75 -24.04 43.46
C SER A 257 4.92 -25.46 43.99
N CYS A 258 4.81 -25.62 45.31
CA CYS A 258 4.91 -26.90 45.99
C CYS A 258 3.53 -27.30 46.51
N HIS A 259 3.09 -28.49 46.11
CA HIS A 259 1.81 -29.06 46.52
C HIS A 259 2.04 -30.29 47.37
N ASP A 260 1.16 -30.49 48.33
CA ASP A 260 1.16 -31.62 49.24
C ASP A 260 1.09 -32.95 48.47
N ILE A 261 1.94 -33.92 48.84
CA ILE A 261 1.88 -35.27 48.30
C ILE A 261 0.86 -36.04 49.13
N ASP A 262 -0.26 -36.45 48.50
CA ASP A 262 -1.23 -37.31 49.18
C ASP A 262 -0.66 -38.74 49.29
N GLU A 263 0.01 -39.06 50.40
CA GLU A 263 0.65 -40.36 50.59
C GLU A 263 -0.38 -41.50 50.68
N CYS A 264 -1.61 -41.18 51.12
CA CYS A 264 -2.74 -42.11 51.18
C CYS A 264 -3.24 -42.52 49.79
N LYS A 265 -3.25 -41.60 48.81
CA LYS A 265 -3.61 -41.93 47.42
C LYS A 265 -2.47 -42.54 46.61
N SER A 266 -1.24 -42.11 46.87
CA SER A 266 -0.06 -42.63 46.16
C SER A 266 0.41 -43.99 46.68
N ASN A 267 -0.20 -44.50 47.77
CA ASN A 267 0.10 -45.79 48.39
C ASN A 267 1.57 -45.91 48.84
N THR A 268 2.18 -44.79 49.20
CA THR A 268 3.58 -44.68 49.66
C THR A 268 3.69 -44.56 51.19
N HIS A 269 2.57 -44.69 51.90
CA HIS A 269 2.49 -44.60 53.35
C HIS A 269 2.93 -45.89 54.07
N ALA A 270 3.43 -45.75 55.29
CA ALA A 270 3.84 -46.85 56.17
C ALA A 270 2.78 -47.25 57.21
N CYS A 271 1.50 -46.94 56.98
CA CYS A 271 0.41 -47.37 57.86
C CYS A 271 0.28 -48.90 57.89
N SER A 272 -0.10 -49.45 59.06
CA SER A 272 -0.43 -50.88 59.22
C SER A 272 -1.58 -51.26 58.27
N GLY A 273 -1.63 -52.52 57.83
CA GLY A 273 -2.78 -53.05 57.07
C GLY A 273 -4.11 -53.00 57.84
N TYR A 274 -4.06 -52.82 59.16
CA TYR A 274 -5.23 -52.61 60.03
C TYR A 274 -5.34 -51.17 60.54
N ALA A 275 -4.82 -50.19 59.80
CA ALA A 275 -4.94 -48.76 60.09
C ALA A 275 -5.50 -47.99 58.90
N SER A 276 -6.29 -46.95 59.19
CA SER A 276 -6.72 -45.96 58.22
C SER A 276 -5.64 -44.89 58.06
N CYS A 277 -5.27 -44.59 56.82
CA CYS A 277 -4.38 -43.49 56.45
C CYS A 277 -5.21 -42.22 56.27
N ASN A 278 -4.84 -41.13 56.94
CA ASN A 278 -5.39 -39.80 56.73
C ASN A 278 -4.26 -38.85 56.30
N ASN A 279 -4.41 -38.24 55.13
CA ASN A 279 -3.43 -37.31 54.59
C ASN A 279 -3.45 -35.99 55.35
N THR A 280 -2.28 -35.46 55.69
CA THR A 280 -2.10 -34.17 56.34
C THR A 280 -1.16 -33.30 55.51
N VAL A 281 -1.15 -32.00 55.70
CA VAL A 281 -0.29 -31.13 54.88
C VAL A 281 1.19 -31.38 55.24
N GLY A 282 1.94 -31.94 54.29
CA GLY A 282 3.35 -32.31 54.33
C GLY A 282 3.66 -33.71 54.87
N SER A 283 2.65 -34.54 55.18
CA SER A 283 2.82 -35.88 55.77
C SER A 283 1.47 -36.61 55.86
N TYR A 284 1.44 -37.87 56.28
CA TYR A 284 0.21 -38.60 56.61
C TYR A 284 0.17 -39.03 58.09
N LYS A 285 -1.03 -39.25 58.62
CA LYS A 285 -1.28 -39.82 59.94
C LYS A 285 -2.02 -41.14 59.82
N CYS A 286 -1.52 -42.17 60.48
CA CYS A 286 -2.18 -43.47 60.55
C CYS A 286 -2.97 -43.58 61.86
N SER A 287 -4.17 -44.14 61.81
CA SER A 287 -4.99 -44.46 62.99
C SER A 287 -5.50 -45.89 62.89
N CYS A 288 -5.31 -46.70 63.93
CA CYS A 288 -5.79 -48.08 63.94
C CYS A 288 -7.31 -48.13 63.71
N LEU A 289 -7.75 -49.14 62.96
CA LEU A 289 -9.16 -49.42 62.75
C LEU A 289 -9.82 -49.85 64.07
N GLU A 290 -11.14 -49.66 64.17
CA GLU A 290 -11.92 -50.07 65.33
C GLU A 290 -11.71 -51.58 65.62
N GLY A 291 -11.55 -51.95 66.90
CA GLY A 291 -11.17 -53.30 67.32
C GLY A 291 -9.64 -53.56 67.38
N PHE A 292 -8.81 -52.59 67.00
CA PHE A 292 -7.35 -52.68 67.11
C PHE A 292 -6.77 -51.54 67.94
N GLN A 293 -5.70 -51.82 68.68
CA GLN A 293 -4.95 -50.85 69.47
C GLN A 293 -3.49 -50.72 69.00
N GLY A 294 -2.93 -49.52 69.09
CA GLY A 294 -1.56 -49.24 68.67
C GLY A 294 -1.34 -47.79 68.24
N ASP A 295 -0.22 -47.54 67.56
CA ASP A 295 0.21 -46.20 67.13
C ASP A 295 -0.17 -45.85 65.68
N GLY A 296 -0.94 -46.72 65.01
CA GLY A 296 -1.35 -46.58 63.61
C GLY A 296 -0.37 -47.15 62.59
N ARG A 297 0.91 -47.34 62.95
CA ARG A 297 1.90 -48.06 62.11
C ARG A 297 2.03 -49.51 62.52
N SER A 298 1.82 -49.81 63.80
CA SER A 298 1.64 -51.15 64.34
C SER A 298 0.31 -51.20 65.09
N CYS A 299 -0.64 -51.98 64.55
CA CYS A 299 -1.97 -52.16 65.15
C CYS A 299 -2.17 -53.63 65.50
N HIS A 300 -2.54 -53.90 66.73
CA HIS A 300 -2.78 -55.24 67.26
C HIS A 300 -4.24 -55.38 67.68
N ASP A 301 -4.78 -56.58 67.51
CA ASP A 301 -6.14 -56.93 67.87
C ASP A 301 -6.42 -56.73 69.38
N ILE A 302 -7.60 -56.22 69.72
CA ILE A 302 -8.08 -56.11 71.10
C ILE A 302 -8.86 -57.38 71.43
N ASP A 303 -8.38 -58.19 72.38
CA ASP A 303 -9.10 -59.41 72.79
C ASP A 303 -10.27 -59.07 73.73
N GLU A 304 -11.46 -58.83 73.16
CA GLU A 304 -12.61 -58.35 73.94
C GLU A 304 -13.14 -59.40 74.92
N CYS A 305 -12.88 -60.70 74.68
CA CYS A 305 -13.24 -61.80 75.56
C CYS A 305 -12.40 -61.82 76.84
N LYS A 306 -11.16 -61.31 76.82
CA LYS A 306 -10.32 -61.20 78.03
C LYS A 306 -10.52 -59.90 78.79
N THR A 307 -10.82 -58.81 78.09
CA THR A 307 -11.06 -57.50 78.71
C THR A 307 -12.48 -57.35 79.26
N ASN A 308 -13.34 -58.36 79.05
CA ASN A 308 -14.73 -58.42 79.49
C ASN A 308 -15.58 -57.24 78.98
N SER A 309 -15.18 -56.67 77.84
CA SER A 309 -15.85 -55.54 77.17
C SER A 309 -16.83 -56.00 76.09
N HIS A 310 -17.32 -57.24 76.20
CA HIS A 310 -18.22 -57.88 75.24
C HIS A 310 -19.67 -57.93 75.71
N SER A 311 -20.61 -57.91 74.77
CA SER A 311 -22.06 -58.00 75.02
C SER A 311 -22.68 -59.39 74.76
N CYS A 312 -21.91 -60.48 74.91
CA CYS A 312 -22.44 -61.84 74.74
C CYS A 312 -23.51 -62.19 75.79
N SER A 313 -24.52 -62.97 75.38
CA SER A 313 -25.59 -63.46 76.27
C SER A 313 -25.03 -64.35 77.39
N VAL A 314 -25.73 -64.42 78.52
CA VAL A 314 -25.43 -65.37 79.61
C VAL A 314 -25.52 -66.84 79.18
N HIS A 315 -26.25 -67.12 78.09
CA HIS A 315 -26.37 -68.45 77.47
C HIS A 315 -25.51 -68.58 76.20
N ALA A 316 -24.41 -67.82 76.10
CA ALA A 316 -23.46 -67.86 74.98
C ALA A 316 -22.00 -67.85 75.45
N SER A 317 -21.12 -68.43 74.63
CA SER A 317 -19.66 -68.37 74.78
C SER A 317 -19.05 -67.29 73.89
N CYS A 318 -18.15 -66.46 74.43
CA CYS A 318 -17.38 -65.46 73.68
C CYS A 318 -16.14 -66.10 73.04
N ASN A 319 -15.92 -65.85 71.75
CA ASN A 319 -14.70 -66.20 71.03
C ASN A 319 -14.11 -64.96 70.37
N ASN A 320 -12.87 -64.62 70.72
CA ASN A 320 -12.17 -63.47 70.13
C ASN A 320 -11.83 -63.73 68.66
N THR A 321 -11.93 -62.70 67.83
CA THR A 321 -11.58 -62.73 66.40
C THR A 321 -10.71 -61.52 66.05
N VAL A 322 -9.96 -61.56 64.94
CA VAL A 322 -9.08 -60.43 64.61
C VAL A 322 -9.93 -59.22 64.20
N GLY A 323 -9.91 -58.18 65.03
CA GLY A 323 -10.63 -56.91 64.94
C GLY A 323 -12.01 -56.88 65.62
N SER A 324 -12.43 -57.96 66.30
CA SER A 324 -13.76 -58.05 66.95
C SER A 324 -13.92 -59.33 67.78
N TYR A 325 -15.11 -59.60 68.33
CA TYR A 325 -15.43 -60.86 69.00
C TYR A 325 -16.77 -61.44 68.51
N LYS A 326 -16.87 -62.77 68.53
CA LYS A 326 -18.09 -63.51 68.17
C LYS A 326 -18.65 -64.27 69.36
N CYS A 327 -19.93 -64.09 69.63
CA CYS A 327 -20.66 -64.83 70.64
C CYS A 327 -21.37 -66.03 70.00
N ASN A 328 -21.33 -67.21 70.62
CA ASN A 328 -22.02 -68.41 70.12
C ASN A 328 -22.94 -68.98 71.22
N CYS A 329 -24.22 -69.18 70.92
CA CYS A 329 -25.17 -69.76 71.89
C CYS A 329 -24.77 -71.18 72.33
N LEU A 330 -25.07 -71.53 73.58
CA LEU A 330 -24.89 -72.88 74.13
C LEU A 330 -25.89 -73.87 73.49
N GLN A 331 -25.56 -75.17 73.53
CA GLN A 331 -26.40 -76.23 72.94
C GLN A 331 -27.81 -76.23 73.55
N GLY A 332 -28.85 -76.37 72.71
CA GLY A 332 -30.27 -76.24 73.10
C GLY A 332 -30.82 -74.81 73.01
N PHE A 333 -30.00 -73.82 72.65
CA PHE A 333 -30.41 -72.43 72.46
C PHE A 333 -30.01 -71.92 71.08
N GLN A 334 -30.88 -71.10 70.47
CA GLN A 334 -30.66 -70.46 69.18
C GLN A 334 -30.67 -68.93 69.30
N GLY A 335 -29.91 -68.27 68.43
CA GLY A 335 -29.79 -66.82 68.41
C GLY A 335 -28.45 -66.34 67.87
N ASP A 336 -28.20 -65.05 67.95
CA ASP A 336 -27.00 -64.38 67.41
C ASP A 336 -25.80 -64.40 68.38
N GLY A 337 -25.93 -65.10 69.51
CA GLY A 337 -24.94 -65.16 70.58
C GLY A 337 -24.97 -63.97 71.55
N ARG A 338 -25.62 -62.86 71.21
CA ARG A 338 -25.88 -61.74 72.15
C ARG A 338 -27.28 -61.86 72.76
N SER A 339 -28.21 -62.49 72.05
CA SER A 339 -29.51 -62.94 72.54
C SER A 339 -29.68 -64.41 72.16
N CYS A 340 -29.74 -65.29 73.16
CA CYS A 340 -29.91 -66.73 72.97
C CYS A 340 -31.20 -67.17 73.66
N HIS A 341 -32.06 -67.86 72.91
CA HIS A 341 -33.37 -68.32 73.36
C HIS A 341 -33.48 -69.84 73.19
N ASP A 342 -34.28 -70.45 74.03
CA ASP A 342 -34.53 -71.89 74.00
C ASP A 342 -35.00 -72.37 72.62
N ILE A 343 -34.47 -73.50 72.15
CA ILE A 343 -34.95 -74.16 70.93
C ILE A 343 -36.15 -75.00 71.33
N ASP A 344 -37.33 -74.62 70.85
CA ASP A 344 -38.52 -75.45 71.03
C ASP A 344 -38.47 -76.66 70.08
N GLU A 345 -37.97 -77.79 70.55
CA GLU A 345 -37.77 -78.98 69.70
C GLU A 345 -39.10 -79.52 69.16
N CYS A 346 -40.21 -79.29 69.87
CA CYS A 346 -41.58 -79.65 69.44
C CYS A 346 -42.10 -78.76 68.30
N LYS A 347 -41.70 -77.49 68.23
CA LYS A 347 -42.03 -76.62 67.08
C LYS A 347 -41.08 -76.82 65.90
N THR A 348 -39.83 -77.17 66.17
CA THR A 348 -38.81 -77.33 65.13
C THR A 348 -38.79 -78.73 64.52
N ASN A 349 -39.62 -79.67 65.01
CA ASN A 349 -39.69 -81.07 64.57
C ASN A 349 -38.33 -81.80 64.65
N THR A 350 -37.46 -81.39 65.57
CA THR A 350 -36.16 -82.04 65.80
C THR A 350 -36.23 -83.13 66.89
N HIS A 351 -37.46 -83.49 67.28
CA HIS A 351 -37.76 -84.50 68.30
C HIS A 351 -37.96 -85.91 67.72
N ASP A 352 -37.87 -86.92 68.59
CA ASP A 352 -38.02 -88.35 68.29
C ASP A 352 -39.30 -88.98 68.86
N CYS A 353 -40.32 -88.17 69.16
CA CYS A 353 -41.66 -88.66 69.51
C CYS A 353 -42.30 -89.50 68.39
N SER A 354 -43.12 -90.48 68.76
CA SER A 354 -43.96 -91.23 67.80
C SER A 354 -44.81 -90.26 67.00
N VAL A 355 -45.07 -90.58 65.73
CA VAL A 355 -46.03 -89.81 64.91
C VAL A 355 -47.45 -89.80 65.50
N TYR A 356 -47.77 -90.77 66.34
CA TYR A 356 -49.05 -90.85 67.06
C TYR A 356 -48.91 -90.45 68.54
N ALA A 357 -47.95 -89.56 68.83
CA ALA A 357 -47.71 -88.98 70.15
C ALA A 357 -47.53 -87.45 70.07
N SER A 358 -47.96 -86.75 71.12
CA SER A 358 -47.76 -85.33 71.34
C SER A 358 -46.41 -85.05 72.02
N CYS A 359 -45.66 -84.10 71.46
CA CYS A 359 -44.40 -83.57 72.00
C CYS A 359 -44.67 -82.35 72.91
N ASN A 360 -44.02 -82.30 74.08
CA ASN A 360 -44.03 -81.14 74.98
C ASN A 360 -42.61 -80.63 75.26
N ASN A 361 -42.37 -79.35 74.96
CA ASN A 361 -41.06 -78.69 75.08
C ASN A 361 -40.74 -78.27 76.52
N THR A 362 -39.46 -78.30 76.88
CA THR A 362 -38.89 -77.87 78.16
C THR A 362 -37.63 -77.03 77.92
N GLN A 363 -37.20 -76.19 78.87
CA GLN A 363 -36.06 -75.31 78.64
C GLN A 363 -34.76 -76.13 78.46
N GLY A 364 -34.26 -76.19 77.23
CA GLY A 364 -33.10 -76.94 76.74
C GLY A 364 -33.38 -78.38 76.29
N SER A 365 -34.64 -78.87 76.24
CA SER A 365 -35.01 -80.26 75.85
C SER A 365 -36.53 -80.52 75.68
N TYR A 366 -37.02 -81.75 75.46
CA TYR A 366 -38.46 -82.08 75.26
C TYR A 366 -38.93 -83.49 75.75
N THR A 367 -40.25 -83.76 75.79
CA THR A 367 -40.92 -85.03 76.23
C THR A 367 -42.08 -85.49 75.30
N CYS A 368 -42.52 -86.77 75.29
CA CYS A 368 -43.50 -87.35 74.31
C CYS A 368 -44.63 -88.22 74.96
N ASN A 369 -45.91 -88.11 74.51
CA ASN A 369 -47.08 -88.87 75.02
C ASN A 369 -48.07 -89.35 73.91
N CYS A 370 -48.56 -90.60 73.88
CA CYS A 370 -49.47 -91.09 72.82
C CYS A 370 -50.83 -90.36 72.74
N LEU A 371 -51.37 -90.23 71.51
CA LEU A 371 -52.64 -89.58 71.19
C LEU A 371 -53.87 -90.50 71.42
N GLU A 372 -55.05 -89.91 71.63
CA GLU A 372 -56.33 -90.63 71.81
C GLU A 372 -56.67 -91.46 70.55
N GLY A 373 -57.22 -92.68 70.74
CA GLY A 373 -57.41 -93.67 69.65
C GLY A 373 -56.19 -94.56 69.41
N PHE A 374 -55.06 -94.32 70.11
CA PHE A 374 -53.84 -95.13 70.04
C PHE A 374 -53.36 -95.57 71.43
N GLN A 375 -52.60 -96.67 71.51
CA GLN A 375 -52.01 -97.19 72.76
C GLN A 375 -50.49 -97.40 72.65
N GLY A 376 -49.70 -96.99 73.67
CA GLY A 376 -48.22 -97.10 73.66
C GLY A 376 -47.46 -96.22 74.69
N ASP A 377 -46.13 -96.04 74.51
CA ASP A 377 -45.18 -95.37 75.45
C ASP A 377 -44.78 -93.93 75.05
N GLY A 378 -45.40 -93.36 74.02
CA GLY A 378 -45.12 -92.01 73.50
C GLY A 378 -44.02 -91.95 72.43
N ARG A 379 -43.21 -93.01 72.28
CA ARG A 379 -42.26 -93.18 71.15
C ARG A 379 -42.69 -94.29 70.20
N SER A 380 -43.57 -95.18 70.64
CA SER A 380 -44.25 -96.17 69.81
C SER A 380 -45.74 -96.29 70.23
N CYS A 381 -46.69 -95.98 69.32
CA CYS A 381 -48.15 -96.06 69.59
C CYS A 381 -48.91 -96.77 68.44
N ASN A 382 -49.92 -97.61 68.74
CA ASN A 382 -50.70 -98.42 67.77
C ASN A 382 -52.21 -98.15 67.82
N ASP A 383 -52.89 -98.35 66.69
CA ASP A 383 -54.29 -97.99 66.39
C ASP A 383 -55.39 -98.97 66.90
N ILE A 384 -56.63 -98.48 67.08
CA ILE A 384 -57.85 -99.22 67.48
C ILE A 384 -58.86 -99.25 66.30
N ASP A 385 -59.38 -100.43 65.90
CA ASP A 385 -60.31 -100.57 64.73
C ASP A 385 -61.80 -100.63 65.13
N GLU A 386 -62.54 -99.53 64.95
CA GLU A 386 -63.94 -99.40 65.39
C GLU A 386 -65.00 -99.93 64.41
N CYS A 387 -64.63 -100.16 63.14
CA CYS A 387 -65.54 -100.75 62.14
C CYS A 387 -65.77 -102.23 62.37
N LYS A 388 -64.74 -102.95 62.85
CA LYS A 388 -64.88 -104.37 63.21
C LYS A 388 -65.53 -104.58 64.57
N SER A 389 -65.41 -103.62 65.50
CA SER A 389 -66.05 -103.68 66.82
C SER A 389 -67.52 -103.24 66.82
N ASN A 390 -68.05 -102.79 65.67
CA ASN A 390 -69.45 -102.39 65.45
C ASN A 390 -69.94 -101.26 66.38
N THR A 391 -69.03 -100.37 66.79
CA THR A 391 -69.31 -99.21 67.66
C THR A 391 -69.53 -97.91 66.89
N HIS A 392 -69.81 -98.00 65.58
CA HIS A 392 -69.96 -96.86 64.66
C HIS A 392 -71.41 -96.40 64.44
N THR A 393 -71.64 -95.21 63.85
CA THR A 393 -72.99 -94.60 63.70
C THR A 393 -73.24 -93.96 62.32
N CYS A 394 -72.93 -94.66 61.21
CA CYS A 394 -73.08 -94.16 59.83
C CYS A 394 -74.52 -94.21 59.27
N SER A 395 -74.84 -93.38 58.25
CA SER A 395 -76.14 -93.28 57.55
C SER A 395 -76.46 -94.50 56.66
N VAL A 396 -77.73 -94.70 56.31
CA VAL A 396 -78.17 -95.73 55.35
C VAL A 396 -77.73 -95.46 53.90
N HIS A 397 -77.45 -94.20 53.55
CA HIS A 397 -76.90 -93.81 52.24
C HIS A 397 -75.39 -93.53 52.32
N ALA A 398 -74.68 -94.17 53.27
CA ALA A 398 -73.25 -94.00 53.50
C ALA A 398 -72.52 -95.32 53.78
N SER A 399 -71.22 -95.36 53.46
CA SER A 399 -70.30 -96.48 53.70
C SER A 399 -69.34 -96.17 54.86
N CYS A 400 -69.08 -97.16 55.72
CA CYS A 400 -68.19 -97.04 56.89
C CYS A 400 -66.80 -97.65 56.60
N ASN A 401 -65.73 -96.94 56.93
CA ASN A 401 -64.35 -97.37 56.71
C ASN A 401 -63.47 -97.06 57.94
N ASN A 402 -62.68 -98.05 58.38
CA ASN A 402 -61.81 -97.88 59.54
C ASN A 402 -60.59 -97.06 59.15
N THR A 403 -60.18 -96.13 60.00
CA THR A 403 -59.03 -95.26 59.76
C THR A 403 -58.09 -95.33 60.95
N VAL A 404 -56.84 -94.92 60.74
CA VAL A 404 -55.84 -94.98 61.80
C VAL A 404 -56.15 -93.88 62.83
N GLY A 405 -56.64 -94.28 64.00
CA GLY A 405 -57.05 -93.50 65.17
C GLY A 405 -58.56 -93.30 65.33
N SER A 406 -59.39 -93.77 64.38
CA SER A 406 -60.84 -93.53 64.34
C SER A 406 -61.55 -94.28 63.19
N TYR A 407 -62.85 -94.05 62.97
CA TYR A 407 -63.60 -94.57 61.81
C TYR A 407 -64.37 -93.47 61.07
N LYS A 408 -64.57 -93.64 59.75
CA LYS A 408 -65.20 -92.63 58.89
C LYS A 408 -66.40 -93.16 58.11
N CYS A 409 -67.48 -92.39 58.10
CA CYS A 409 -68.66 -92.62 57.29
C CYS A 409 -68.63 -91.73 56.04
N SER A 410 -69.07 -92.24 54.89
CA SER A 410 -68.98 -91.52 53.60
C SER A 410 -70.26 -91.69 52.79
N CYS A 411 -70.93 -90.60 52.42
CA CYS A 411 -72.13 -90.64 51.57
C CYS A 411 -71.83 -91.24 50.18
N LEU A 412 -72.83 -91.89 49.57
CA LEU A 412 -72.75 -92.42 48.21
C LEU A 412 -72.73 -91.29 47.16
N GLU A 413 -72.17 -91.58 45.97
CA GLU A 413 -71.96 -90.60 44.88
C GLU A 413 -73.29 -89.94 44.42
N GLY A 414 -73.25 -88.61 44.21
CA GLY A 414 -74.44 -87.78 43.91
C GLY A 414 -75.13 -87.17 45.14
N PHE A 415 -74.68 -87.52 46.36
CA PHE A 415 -75.25 -87.01 47.62
C PHE A 415 -74.18 -86.37 48.49
N GLN A 416 -74.48 -85.22 49.08
CA GLN A 416 -73.64 -84.49 50.04
C GLN A 416 -74.16 -84.65 51.47
N GLY A 417 -73.23 -84.67 52.41
CA GLY A 417 -73.52 -84.88 53.81
C GLY A 417 -72.30 -85.36 54.58
N ASP A 418 -72.44 -85.55 55.88
CA ASP A 418 -71.36 -85.94 56.79
C ASP A 418 -71.15 -87.48 56.89
N GLY A 419 -71.80 -88.25 56.01
CA GLY A 419 -71.82 -89.71 56.07
C GLY A 419 -72.73 -90.28 57.17
N ARG A 420 -73.35 -89.43 57.99
CA ARG A 420 -74.39 -89.79 58.97
C ARG A 420 -75.76 -89.23 58.59
N SER A 421 -75.82 -88.19 57.77
CA SER A 421 -76.98 -87.67 57.05
C SER A 421 -76.58 -87.23 55.63
N CYS A 422 -77.23 -87.74 54.57
CA CYS A 422 -76.85 -87.51 53.15
C CYS A 422 -78.07 -87.01 52.32
N HIS A 423 -77.88 -85.98 51.47
CA HIS A 423 -78.90 -85.32 50.64
C HIS A 423 -78.38 -85.02 49.22
N ASP A 424 -79.26 -84.88 48.23
CA ASP A 424 -78.92 -84.66 46.80
C ASP A 424 -78.10 -83.37 46.55
N ILE A 425 -77.18 -83.39 45.58
CA ILE A 425 -76.34 -82.23 45.21
C ILE A 425 -76.95 -81.53 43.99
N ASP A 426 -77.27 -80.23 44.11
CA ASP A 426 -77.69 -79.40 42.96
C ASP A 426 -76.47 -78.82 42.26
N GLU A 427 -75.92 -79.55 41.28
CA GLU A 427 -74.63 -79.22 40.65
C GLU A 427 -74.65 -77.90 39.87
N CYS A 428 -75.82 -77.41 39.45
CA CYS A 428 -75.97 -76.12 38.79
C CYS A 428 -75.93 -74.92 39.75
N LYS A 429 -76.29 -75.10 41.02
CA LYS A 429 -76.14 -74.04 42.04
C LYS A 429 -74.79 -74.08 42.74
N SER A 430 -74.24 -75.27 42.94
CA SER A 430 -72.90 -75.43 43.53
C SER A 430 -71.78 -75.13 42.53
N ASN A 431 -72.10 -74.92 41.25
CA ASN A 431 -71.14 -74.61 40.18
C ASN A 431 -70.10 -75.72 39.99
N THR A 432 -70.43 -76.96 40.39
CA THR A 432 -69.56 -78.15 40.29
C THR A 432 -69.79 -78.94 38.99
N HIS A 433 -70.44 -78.30 38.03
CA HIS A 433 -70.75 -78.86 36.73
C HIS A 433 -69.61 -78.66 35.71
N ALA A 434 -69.47 -79.61 34.77
CA ALA A 434 -68.51 -79.57 33.67
C ALA A 434 -69.07 -78.88 32.41
N CYS A 435 -70.14 -78.08 32.53
CA CYS A 435 -70.61 -77.26 31.43
C CYS A 435 -69.53 -76.25 31.02
N SER A 436 -69.41 -75.99 29.71
CA SER A 436 -68.52 -74.93 29.22
C SER A 436 -68.89 -73.60 29.88
N VAL A 437 -67.92 -72.71 30.08
CA VAL A 437 -68.18 -71.33 30.51
C VAL A 437 -69.11 -70.58 29.54
N TYR A 438 -69.18 -71.02 28.29
CA TYR A 438 -70.08 -70.51 27.26
C TYR A 438 -71.32 -71.41 27.07
N ALA A 439 -71.77 -72.11 28.13
CA ALA A 439 -72.96 -72.94 28.16
C ALA A 439 -73.81 -72.71 29.42
N SER A 440 -75.12 -72.94 29.31
CA SER A 440 -76.08 -72.93 30.42
C SER A 440 -76.27 -74.32 31.03
N CYS A 441 -76.38 -74.42 32.37
CA CYS A 441 -76.55 -75.66 33.15
C CYS A 441 -77.99 -75.83 33.66
N ASN A 442 -78.52 -77.07 33.65
CA ASN A 442 -79.81 -77.43 34.24
C ASN A 442 -79.72 -78.72 35.11
N ASN A 443 -80.21 -78.68 36.36
CA ASN A 443 -80.00 -79.71 37.39
C ASN A 443 -81.07 -80.83 37.40
N THR A 444 -80.67 -82.06 37.75
CA THR A 444 -81.53 -83.26 37.91
C THR A 444 -81.16 -84.03 39.19
N VAL A 445 -82.04 -84.91 39.71
CA VAL A 445 -81.73 -85.64 40.96
C VAL A 445 -80.56 -86.61 40.73
N GLY A 446 -79.45 -86.39 41.44
CA GLY A 446 -78.17 -87.08 41.32
C GLY A 446 -77.30 -86.70 40.10
N SER A 447 -77.64 -85.68 39.29
CA SER A 447 -76.83 -85.24 38.12
C SER A 447 -77.30 -83.93 37.43
N TYR A 448 -76.68 -83.49 36.31
CA TYR A 448 -77.06 -82.25 35.56
C TYR A 448 -76.79 -82.30 34.03
N LYS A 449 -77.33 -81.33 33.25
CA LYS A 449 -77.22 -81.21 31.77
C LYS A 449 -76.80 -79.80 31.29
N CYS A 450 -76.03 -79.71 30.19
CA CYS A 450 -75.45 -78.45 29.65
C CYS A 450 -75.89 -78.13 28.20
N SER A 451 -75.95 -76.85 27.81
CA SER A 451 -76.23 -76.38 26.43
C SER A 451 -75.54 -75.05 26.08
N CYS A 452 -74.86 -74.94 24.93
CA CYS A 452 -74.09 -73.73 24.54
C CYS A 452 -74.95 -72.46 24.43
N LEU A 453 -74.34 -71.31 24.76
CA LEU A 453 -74.92 -69.96 24.62
C LEU A 453 -74.90 -69.50 23.15
N GLU A 454 -75.76 -68.54 22.80
CA GLU A 454 -75.83 -67.96 21.45
C GLU A 454 -74.49 -67.33 21.03
N GLY A 455 -74.08 -67.53 19.77
CA GLY A 455 -72.74 -67.16 19.26
C GLY A 455 -71.67 -68.25 19.40
N PHE A 456 -71.97 -69.37 20.06
CA PHE A 456 -71.05 -70.50 20.23
C PHE A 456 -71.68 -71.82 19.72
N GLN A 457 -70.86 -72.70 19.15
CA GLN A 457 -71.26 -74.02 18.68
C GLN A 457 -70.55 -75.15 19.43
N GLY A 458 -71.25 -76.26 19.69
CA GLY A 458 -70.69 -77.40 20.41
C GLY A 458 -71.74 -78.24 21.16
N ASP A 459 -71.28 -79.10 22.06
CA ASP A 459 -72.11 -80.10 22.78
C ASP A 459 -72.59 -79.65 24.18
N GLY A 460 -72.31 -78.41 24.56
CA GLY A 460 -72.64 -77.83 25.87
C GLY A 460 -71.57 -78.03 26.95
N ARG A 461 -70.61 -78.94 26.77
CA ARG A 461 -69.42 -79.07 27.63
C ARG A 461 -68.18 -78.48 26.98
N SER A 462 -68.11 -78.52 25.64
CA SER A 462 -67.15 -77.79 24.83
C SER A 462 -67.90 -76.91 23.86
N CYS A 463 -67.85 -75.59 24.06
CA CYS A 463 -68.47 -74.60 23.18
C CYS A 463 -67.38 -73.73 22.59
N HIS A 464 -67.33 -73.64 21.27
CA HIS A 464 -66.37 -72.85 20.54
C HIS A 464 -67.06 -71.69 19.85
N ASP A 465 -66.37 -70.56 19.84
CA ASP A 465 -66.83 -69.34 19.21
C ASP A 465 -67.09 -69.54 17.71
N ILE A 466 -68.21 -69.00 17.20
CA ILE A 466 -68.52 -69.02 15.77
C ILE A 466 -67.83 -67.82 15.15
N ASP A 467 -66.78 -68.03 14.35
CA ASP A 467 -66.08 -66.93 13.68
C ASP A 467 -66.90 -66.37 12.52
N GLU A 468 -67.74 -65.36 12.79
CA GLU A 468 -68.66 -64.83 11.79
C GLU A 468 -67.95 -64.11 10.63
N CYS A 469 -66.71 -63.64 10.86
CA CYS A 469 -65.85 -63.02 9.86
C CYS A 469 -65.33 -64.03 8.82
N LYS A 470 -65.06 -65.28 9.21
CA LYS A 470 -64.67 -66.34 8.27
C LYS A 470 -65.86 -66.96 7.53
N THR A 471 -67.02 -67.03 8.16
CA THR A 471 -68.24 -67.60 7.56
C THR A 471 -69.02 -66.59 6.71
N ASN A 472 -68.59 -65.33 6.69
CA ASN A 472 -69.21 -64.22 5.94
C ASN A 472 -70.68 -63.98 6.33
N SER A 473 -71.05 -64.32 7.57
CA SER A 473 -72.41 -64.22 8.12
C SER A 473 -72.62 -62.96 8.98
N HIS A 474 -71.77 -61.94 8.77
CA HIS A 474 -71.76 -60.69 9.51
C HIS A 474 -72.49 -59.55 8.78
N ALA A 475 -73.00 -58.57 9.53
CA ALA A 475 -73.65 -57.37 9.02
C ALA A 475 -72.72 -56.15 8.89
N CYS A 476 -71.40 -56.35 8.85
CA CYS A 476 -70.43 -55.27 8.64
C CYS A 476 -70.63 -54.58 7.28
N SER A 477 -70.41 -53.26 7.23
CA SER A 477 -70.42 -52.50 5.99
C SER A 477 -69.38 -53.05 5.00
N VAL A 478 -69.61 -52.87 3.69
CA VAL A 478 -68.60 -53.19 2.66
C VAL A 478 -67.32 -52.36 2.80
N HIS A 479 -67.39 -51.22 3.49
CA HIS A 479 -66.24 -50.36 3.82
C HIS A 479 -65.80 -50.50 5.29
N ALA A 480 -66.05 -51.66 5.91
CA ALA A 480 -65.63 -51.97 7.27
C ALA A 480 -64.84 -53.28 7.33
N SER A 481 -63.85 -53.34 8.21
CA SER A 481 -63.17 -54.57 8.60
C SER A 481 -63.98 -55.28 9.68
N CYS A 482 -64.28 -56.56 9.45
CA CYS A 482 -64.85 -57.46 10.44
C CYS A 482 -63.73 -58.05 11.28
N ASN A 483 -63.80 -57.88 12.60
CA ASN A 483 -62.91 -58.53 13.54
C ASN A 483 -63.72 -59.43 14.47
N ASN A 484 -63.37 -60.71 14.49
CA ASN A 484 -64.08 -61.70 15.28
C ASN A 484 -63.73 -61.54 16.76
N THR A 485 -64.75 -61.54 17.62
CA THR A 485 -64.60 -61.43 19.07
C THR A 485 -65.22 -62.65 19.74
N VAL A 486 -64.87 -62.95 20.98
CA VAL A 486 -65.37 -64.17 21.62
C VAL A 486 -66.89 -64.01 21.90
N GLY A 487 -67.70 -64.77 21.18
CA GLY A 487 -69.17 -64.82 21.21
C GLY A 487 -69.89 -63.90 20.24
N SER A 488 -69.16 -63.13 19.40
CA SER A 488 -69.74 -62.19 18.43
C SER A 488 -68.67 -61.59 17.50
N TYR A 489 -69.02 -60.63 16.66
CA TYR A 489 -68.06 -59.91 15.81
C TYR A 489 -68.23 -58.41 15.93
N MET A 490 -67.12 -57.68 15.81
CA MET A 490 -67.10 -56.22 15.79
C MET A 490 -66.71 -55.72 14.40
N CYS A 491 -67.48 -54.77 13.89
CA CYS A 491 -67.18 -54.10 12.63
C CYS A 491 -66.50 -52.77 12.92
N SER A 492 -65.46 -52.44 12.18
CA SER A 492 -64.76 -51.16 12.28
C SER A 492 -64.61 -50.56 10.89
N CYS A 493 -65.00 -49.31 10.69
CA CYS A 493 -64.87 -48.67 9.38
C CYS A 493 -63.40 -48.66 8.94
N LEU A 494 -63.16 -48.93 7.66
CA LEU A 494 -61.84 -48.82 7.05
C LEU A 494 -61.38 -47.36 7.08
N GLU A 495 -60.07 -47.16 7.04
CA GLU A 495 -59.46 -45.81 7.02
C GLU A 495 -60.06 -44.97 5.88
N GLY A 496 -60.40 -43.71 6.16
CA GLY A 496 -61.13 -42.82 5.23
C GLY A 496 -62.66 -42.83 5.37
N PHE A 497 -63.23 -43.68 6.24
CA PHE A 497 -64.68 -43.74 6.49
C PHE A 497 -65.01 -43.57 7.98
N GLN A 498 -66.14 -42.94 8.28
CA GLN A 498 -66.65 -42.73 9.65
C GLN A 498 -68.01 -43.39 9.84
N GLY A 499 -68.24 -43.92 11.04
CA GLY A 499 -69.49 -44.58 11.39
C GLY A 499 -69.30 -45.64 12.48
N ASP A 500 -70.31 -46.49 12.64
CA ASP A 500 -70.38 -47.54 13.67
C ASP A 500 -69.87 -48.92 13.19
N GLY A 501 -69.22 -48.97 12.02
CA GLY A 501 -68.73 -50.20 11.39
C GLY A 501 -69.80 -50.99 10.61
N ARG A 502 -71.09 -50.72 10.82
CA ARG A 502 -72.19 -51.29 10.02
C ARG A 502 -72.69 -50.31 8.96
N SER A 503 -72.61 -49.02 9.26
CA SER A 503 -72.86 -47.91 8.34
C SER A 503 -71.63 -47.00 8.29
N CYS A 504 -70.77 -47.21 7.30
CA CYS A 504 -69.56 -46.42 7.10
C CYS A 504 -69.78 -45.43 5.96
N LEU A 505 -69.74 -44.13 6.29
CA LEU A 505 -69.84 -43.05 5.33
C LEU A 505 -68.45 -42.48 5.07
N ASP A 506 -68.22 -42.10 3.82
CA ASP A 506 -66.99 -41.45 3.39
C ASP A 506 -66.71 -40.18 4.21
N ILE A 507 -65.48 -40.04 4.72
CA ILE A 507 -65.04 -38.83 5.38
C ILE A 507 -64.61 -37.86 4.28
N ASN A 508 -65.31 -36.73 4.14
CA ASN A 508 -64.84 -35.71 3.22
C ASN A 508 -63.66 -34.94 3.84
N GLU A 509 -62.42 -35.32 3.56
CA GLU A 509 -61.24 -34.68 4.16
C GLU A 509 -61.10 -33.21 3.76
N CYS A 510 -61.55 -32.85 2.56
CA CYS A 510 -61.55 -31.47 2.05
C CYS A 510 -62.53 -30.54 2.80
N SER A 511 -63.65 -31.07 3.27
CA SER A 511 -64.65 -30.29 4.04
C SER A 511 -64.34 -30.23 5.53
N THR A 512 -63.61 -31.24 6.03
CA THR A 512 -63.23 -31.35 7.45
C THR A 512 -61.85 -30.77 7.75
N ASN A 513 -61.15 -30.26 6.73
CA ASN A 513 -59.79 -29.70 6.82
C ASN A 513 -58.75 -30.71 7.37
N LYS A 514 -58.98 -32.01 7.15
CA LYS A 514 -58.11 -33.13 7.57
C LYS A 514 -57.27 -33.66 6.39
N HIS A 515 -56.94 -32.77 5.45
CA HIS A 515 -56.09 -33.07 4.31
C HIS A 515 -54.72 -32.37 4.45
N ASN A 516 -53.70 -32.90 3.81
CA ASN A 516 -52.35 -32.31 3.76
C ASN A 516 -52.01 -31.68 2.40
N CYS A 517 -53.02 -31.38 1.57
CA CYS A 517 -52.81 -30.67 0.31
C CYS A 517 -52.05 -29.36 0.53
N SER A 518 -51.13 -29.04 -0.40
CA SER A 518 -50.44 -27.76 -0.41
C SER A 518 -51.44 -26.60 -0.43
N VAL A 519 -51.05 -25.46 0.16
CA VAL A 519 -51.76 -24.18 0.00
C VAL A 519 -51.96 -23.80 -1.47
N TYR A 520 -51.06 -24.26 -2.35
CA TYR A 520 -51.17 -24.08 -3.80
C TYR A 520 -51.80 -25.28 -4.52
N ALA A 521 -52.63 -26.07 -3.85
CA ALA A 521 -53.36 -27.19 -4.41
C ALA A 521 -54.85 -27.16 -4.02
N SER A 522 -55.70 -27.63 -4.94
CA SER A 522 -57.10 -27.89 -4.70
C SER A 522 -57.28 -29.32 -4.18
N CYS A 523 -57.93 -29.46 -3.03
CA CYS A 523 -58.35 -30.74 -2.48
C CYS A 523 -59.65 -31.18 -3.17
N ASN A 524 -59.66 -32.39 -3.73
CA ASN A 524 -60.86 -33.02 -4.24
C ASN A 524 -61.10 -34.35 -3.52
N ASN A 525 -62.29 -34.49 -2.93
CA ASN A 525 -62.65 -35.65 -2.15
C ASN A 525 -62.93 -36.86 -3.06
N THR A 526 -62.42 -38.02 -2.67
CA THR A 526 -62.69 -39.30 -3.33
C THR A 526 -63.26 -40.29 -2.32
N VAL A 527 -63.87 -41.38 -2.77
CA VAL A 527 -64.44 -42.34 -1.82
C VAL A 527 -63.32 -43.08 -1.10
N GLY A 528 -63.21 -42.86 0.21
CA GLY A 528 -62.21 -43.41 1.14
C GLY A 528 -60.90 -42.63 1.23
N SER A 529 -60.77 -41.48 0.56
CA SER A 529 -59.54 -40.67 0.56
C SER A 529 -59.74 -39.33 -0.15
N TYR A 530 -58.69 -38.55 -0.36
CA TYR A 530 -58.72 -37.31 -1.14
C TYR A 530 -57.52 -37.22 -2.08
N ILE A 531 -57.69 -36.50 -3.18
CA ILE A 531 -56.62 -36.19 -4.12
C ILE A 531 -56.36 -34.70 -4.10
N CYS A 532 -55.10 -34.34 -3.92
CA CYS A 532 -54.63 -32.97 -4.05
C CYS A 532 -54.17 -32.72 -5.48
N THR A 533 -54.60 -31.61 -6.08
CA THR A 533 -54.18 -31.23 -7.44
C THR A 533 -53.59 -29.83 -7.39
N CYS A 534 -52.33 -29.67 -7.79
CA CYS A 534 -51.69 -28.35 -7.80
C CYS A 534 -52.49 -27.36 -8.66
N HIS A 535 -52.56 -26.11 -8.21
CA HIS A 535 -53.12 -25.02 -9.00
C HIS A 535 -52.33 -24.83 -10.29
N LYS A 536 -52.97 -24.24 -11.31
CA LYS A 536 -52.29 -23.88 -12.56
C LYS A 536 -51.08 -22.98 -12.25
N GLY A 537 -49.95 -23.23 -12.91
CA GLY A 537 -48.67 -22.56 -12.63
C GLY A 537 -47.77 -23.29 -11.62
N PHE A 538 -48.24 -24.40 -11.03
CA PHE A 538 -47.46 -25.20 -10.08
C PHE A 538 -47.38 -26.67 -10.52
N MET A 539 -46.26 -27.32 -10.24
CA MET A 539 -45.99 -28.74 -10.50
C MET A 539 -45.68 -29.48 -9.20
N GLY A 540 -46.05 -30.76 -9.15
CA GLY A 540 -45.84 -31.61 -7.98
C GLY A 540 -46.92 -32.66 -7.82
N ASP A 541 -46.95 -33.30 -6.66
CA ASP A 541 -47.88 -34.39 -6.31
C ASP A 541 -49.17 -33.90 -5.65
N GLY A 542 -49.38 -32.57 -5.54
CA GLY A 542 -50.53 -31.96 -4.89
C GLY A 542 -50.36 -31.71 -3.39
N GLN A 543 -49.49 -32.45 -2.71
CA GLN A 543 -49.13 -32.19 -1.30
C GLN A 543 -47.93 -31.23 -1.23
N SER A 544 -46.99 -31.38 -2.16
CA SER A 544 -45.88 -30.46 -2.41
C SER A 544 -46.00 -29.89 -3.82
N CYS A 545 -46.53 -28.66 -3.92
CA CYS A 545 -46.64 -27.93 -5.17
C CYS A 545 -45.55 -26.86 -5.24
N HIS A 546 -44.70 -26.97 -6.27
CA HIS A 546 -43.65 -26.03 -6.56
C HIS A 546 -44.00 -25.20 -7.78
N ASP A 547 -43.61 -23.94 -7.75
CA ASP A 547 -43.81 -23.01 -8.84
C ASP A 547 -43.13 -23.51 -10.13
N ILE A 548 -43.84 -23.45 -11.26
CA ILE A 548 -43.29 -23.79 -12.58
C ILE A 548 -42.58 -22.54 -13.09
N ASN A 549 -41.27 -22.61 -13.26
CA ASN A 549 -40.56 -21.50 -13.89
C ASN A 549 -40.78 -21.53 -15.42
N GLU A 550 -41.77 -20.76 -15.91
CA GLU A 550 -42.07 -20.72 -17.35
C GLU A 550 -40.93 -20.13 -18.18
N CYS A 551 -40.10 -19.26 -17.60
CA CYS A 551 -38.94 -18.64 -18.24
C CYS A 551 -37.81 -19.63 -18.56
N HIS A 552 -37.79 -20.79 -17.91
CA HIS A 552 -36.78 -21.84 -18.14
C HIS A 552 -37.31 -23.04 -18.93
N THR A 553 -38.61 -23.05 -19.24
CA THR A 553 -39.29 -24.22 -19.84
C THR A 553 -39.83 -23.95 -21.24
N ASP A 554 -39.45 -22.85 -21.89
CA ASP A 554 -39.93 -22.37 -23.20
C ASP A 554 -41.46 -22.30 -23.34
N LYS A 555 -42.18 -22.26 -22.21
CA LYS A 555 -43.65 -22.19 -22.16
C LYS A 555 -44.17 -20.76 -22.04
N HIS A 556 -43.28 -19.78 -21.93
CA HIS A 556 -43.63 -18.37 -21.93
C HIS A 556 -43.89 -17.87 -23.35
N LYS A 557 -44.76 -16.87 -23.48
CA LYS A 557 -45.06 -16.19 -24.76
C LYS A 557 -44.48 -14.78 -24.85
N CYS A 558 -43.52 -14.45 -23.98
CA CYS A 558 -42.85 -13.15 -24.01
C CYS A 558 -42.24 -12.88 -25.39
N SER A 559 -42.31 -11.61 -25.82
CA SER A 559 -41.62 -11.14 -27.02
C SER A 559 -40.12 -11.45 -26.93
N ASP A 560 -39.45 -11.66 -28.07
CA ASP A 560 -37.98 -11.77 -28.14
C ASP A 560 -37.30 -10.50 -27.56
N HIS A 561 -37.97 -9.35 -27.62
CA HIS A 561 -37.55 -8.07 -27.06
C HIS A 561 -38.07 -7.82 -25.65
N ALA A 562 -38.55 -8.83 -24.93
CA ALA A 562 -38.94 -8.77 -23.53
C ALA A 562 -38.01 -9.63 -22.65
N PHE A 563 -38.00 -9.33 -21.36
CA PHE A 563 -37.51 -10.22 -20.31
C PHE A 563 -38.69 -10.99 -19.74
N CYS A 564 -38.54 -12.31 -19.64
CA CYS A 564 -39.44 -13.15 -18.86
C CYS A 564 -38.99 -13.12 -17.41
N ASN A 565 -39.86 -12.69 -16.50
CA ASN A 565 -39.65 -12.76 -15.07
C ASN A 565 -40.64 -13.76 -14.46
N ASN A 566 -40.12 -14.76 -13.76
CA ASN A 566 -40.94 -15.77 -13.15
C ASN A 566 -41.56 -15.25 -11.84
N THR A 567 -42.87 -15.40 -11.69
CA THR A 567 -43.63 -15.02 -10.51
C THR A 567 -44.28 -16.26 -9.88
N ILE A 568 -44.67 -16.20 -8.62
CA ILE A 568 -45.26 -17.37 -7.97
C ILE A 568 -46.63 -17.66 -8.62
N GLY A 569 -46.72 -18.75 -9.38
CA GLY A 569 -47.89 -19.26 -10.09
C GLY A 569 -48.07 -18.76 -11.53
N SER A 570 -47.14 -17.95 -12.07
CA SER A 570 -47.22 -17.36 -13.41
C SER A 570 -45.88 -16.72 -13.81
N TYR A 571 -45.80 -16.12 -14.99
CA TYR A 571 -44.68 -15.25 -15.37
C TYR A 571 -45.19 -13.89 -15.83
N GLU A 572 -44.35 -12.88 -15.73
CA GLU A 572 -44.56 -11.55 -16.26
C GLU A 572 -43.54 -11.28 -17.37
N CYS A 573 -43.98 -10.74 -18.49
CA CYS A 573 -43.11 -10.31 -19.56
C CYS A 573 -42.97 -8.78 -19.49
N ILE A 574 -41.73 -8.29 -19.50
CA ILE A 574 -41.46 -6.86 -19.43
C ILE A 574 -40.59 -6.49 -20.62
N CYS A 575 -41.03 -5.53 -21.45
CA CYS A 575 -40.24 -5.09 -22.58
C CYS A 575 -38.85 -4.62 -22.14
N ARG A 576 -37.83 -5.00 -22.92
CA ARG A 576 -36.46 -4.52 -22.70
C ARG A 576 -36.42 -3.01 -22.87
N ARG A 577 -35.45 -2.35 -22.23
CA ARG A 577 -35.25 -0.90 -22.40
C ARG A 577 -35.09 -0.56 -23.89
N GLY A 578 -35.72 0.53 -24.34
CA GLY A 578 -35.80 0.92 -25.75
C GLY A 578 -37.03 0.35 -26.49
N PHE A 579 -37.87 -0.44 -25.82
CA PHE A 579 -39.10 -0.97 -26.39
C PHE A 579 -40.30 -0.66 -25.50
N VAL A 580 -41.48 -0.48 -26.10
CA VAL A 580 -42.75 -0.21 -25.44
C VAL A 580 -43.79 -1.23 -25.84
N GLY A 581 -44.67 -1.59 -24.91
CA GLY A 581 -45.73 -2.56 -25.15
C GLY A 581 -46.15 -3.30 -23.88
N ASP A 582 -46.81 -4.44 -24.06
CA ASP A 582 -47.38 -5.25 -22.97
C ASP A 582 -46.49 -6.43 -22.55
N GLY A 583 -45.25 -6.49 -23.06
CA GLY A 583 -44.29 -7.57 -22.79
C GLY A 583 -44.47 -8.82 -23.67
N LEU A 584 -45.64 -9.01 -24.26
CA LEU A 584 -45.90 -10.05 -25.27
C LEU A 584 -45.67 -9.49 -26.67
N SER A 585 -46.00 -8.23 -26.89
CA SER A 585 -45.62 -7.41 -28.03
C SER A 585 -44.80 -6.23 -27.53
N CYS A 586 -43.58 -6.08 -28.03
CA CYS A 586 -42.66 -5.01 -27.67
C CYS A 586 -42.19 -4.35 -28.96
N ASP A 587 -42.67 -3.14 -29.21
CA ASP A 587 -42.31 -2.33 -30.35
C ASP A 587 -41.20 -1.37 -29.99
N ASP A 588 -40.34 -1.08 -30.96
CA ASP A 588 -39.22 -0.15 -30.80
C ASP A 588 -39.72 1.26 -30.48
N ILE A 589 -39.09 1.93 -29.51
CA ILE A 589 -39.39 3.33 -29.19
C ILE A 589 -38.60 4.19 -30.17
N ASP A 590 -39.27 4.94 -31.04
CA ASP A 590 -38.59 5.89 -31.93
C ASP A 590 -38.25 7.19 -31.19
N GLU A 591 -37.10 7.21 -30.50
CA GLU A 591 -36.69 8.39 -29.73
C GLU A 591 -36.41 9.62 -30.61
N CYS A 592 -36.12 9.42 -31.90
CA CYS A 592 -35.91 10.48 -32.88
C CYS A 592 -37.25 11.11 -33.32
N GLY A 593 -38.30 10.31 -33.48
CA GLY A 593 -39.66 10.77 -33.79
C GLY A 593 -40.35 11.48 -32.63
N ASP A 594 -40.13 10.99 -31.40
CA ASP A 594 -40.74 11.54 -30.18
C ASP A 594 -40.01 12.77 -29.60
N GLY A 595 -38.83 13.12 -30.16
CA GLY A 595 -38.06 14.29 -29.72
C GLY A 595 -37.39 14.14 -28.35
N THR A 596 -37.31 12.92 -27.81
CA THR A 596 -36.72 12.62 -26.50
C THR A 596 -35.21 12.30 -26.57
N HIS A 597 -34.67 12.20 -27.79
CA HIS A 597 -33.32 11.75 -28.12
C HIS A 597 -32.16 12.59 -27.55
N LYS A 598 -32.36 13.84 -27.14
CA LYS A 598 -31.32 14.74 -26.55
C LYS A 598 -30.00 14.86 -27.35
N CYS A 599 -30.00 14.53 -28.65
CA CYS A 599 -28.82 14.75 -29.50
C CYS A 599 -28.46 16.23 -29.56
N ASP A 600 -27.18 16.55 -29.77
CA ASP A 600 -26.74 17.93 -30.01
C ASP A 600 -27.50 18.52 -31.22
N ARG A 601 -27.75 19.83 -31.24
CA ARG A 601 -28.36 20.50 -32.41
C ARG A 601 -27.54 20.31 -33.70
N ASN A 602 -26.24 20.10 -33.56
CA ASN A 602 -25.30 19.85 -34.65
C ASN A 602 -25.11 18.34 -34.92
N ALA A 603 -25.95 17.49 -34.35
CA ALA A 603 -26.02 16.06 -34.65
C ALA A 603 -27.29 15.69 -35.42
N GLU A 604 -27.25 14.53 -36.05
CA GLU A 604 -28.38 13.84 -36.66
C GLU A 604 -28.73 12.63 -35.80
N CYS A 605 -30.01 12.49 -35.44
CA CYS A 605 -30.53 11.35 -34.72
C CYS A 605 -30.93 10.25 -35.72
N LYS A 606 -30.46 9.03 -35.50
CA LYS A 606 -30.87 7.84 -36.24
C LYS A 606 -31.50 6.84 -35.29
N ASN A 607 -32.76 6.51 -35.51
CA ASN A 607 -33.43 5.50 -34.72
C ASN A 607 -32.90 4.11 -35.11
N VAL A 608 -32.49 3.32 -34.13
CA VAL A 608 -32.04 1.93 -34.32
C VAL A 608 -32.85 1.02 -33.41
N ILE A 609 -32.92 -0.27 -33.72
CA ILE A 609 -33.78 -1.17 -32.92
C ILE A 609 -33.26 -1.25 -31.47
N GLY A 610 -34.07 -0.78 -30.53
CA GLY A 610 -33.86 -0.73 -29.09
C GLY A 610 -33.14 0.53 -28.56
N SER A 611 -32.86 1.53 -29.39
CA SER A 611 -32.18 2.78 -29.00
C SER A 611 -32.10 3.77 -30.17
N HIS A 612 -31.62 4.98 -29.93
CA HIS A 612 -31.18 5.89 -30.99
C HIS A 612 -29.66 6.11 -30.98
N GLU A 613 -29.09 6.44 -32.15
CA GLU A 613 -27.71 6.88 -32.32
C GLU A 613 -27.68 8.36 -32.72
N CYS A 614 -26.91 9.17 -32.00
CA CYS A 614 -26.63 10.55 -32.39
C CYS A 614 -25.29 10.61 -33.12
N VAL A 615 -25.26 11.15 -34.33
CA VAL A 615 -24.03 11.29 -35.12
C VAL A 615 -23.81 12.76 -35.44
N CYS A 616 -22.65 13.32 -35.10
CA CYS A 616 -22.34 14.70 -35.44
C CYS A 616 -22.42 14.92 -36.96
N ARG A 617 -23.03 16.03 -37.37
CA ARG A 617 -23.09 16.44 -38.77
C ARG A 617 -21.67 16.72 -39.27
N SER A 618 -21.46 16.55 -40.58
CA SER A 618 -20.18 16.85 -41.23
C SER A 618 -19.66 18.24 -40.86
N GLY A 619 -18.37 18.35 -40.56
CA GLY A 619 -17.74 19.59 -40.06
C GLY A 619 -17.75 19.72 -38.53
N PHE A 620 -18.39 18.79 -37.81
CA PHE A 620 -18.37 18.72 -36.36
C PHE A 620 -17.84 17.37 -35.89
N SER A 621 -17.14 17.35 -34.75
CA SER A 621 -16.60 16.15 -34.12
C SER A 621 -17.05 16.04 -32.67
N GLY A 622 -17.20 14.81 -32.18
CA GLY A 622 -17.72 14.54 -30.84
C GLY A 622 -18.46 13.21 -30.77
N ASP A 623 -19.23 13.03 -29.71
CA ASP A 623 -19.98 11.80 -29.41
C ASP A 623 -21.45 11.83 -29.87
N GLY A 624 -21.84 12.86 -30.64
CA GLY A 624 -23.22 13.06 -31.10
C GLY A 624 -24.15 13.75 -30.11
N TYR A 625 -23.82 13.74 -28.81
CA TYR A 625 -24.55 14.50 -27.77
C TYR A 625 -23.87 15.84 -27.47
N VAL A 626 -22.57 15.93 -27.73
CA VAL A 626 -21.79 17.16 -27.74
C VAL A 626 -20.99 17.20 -29.03
N CYS A 627 -21.38 18.07 -29.96
CA CYS A 627 -20.70 18.23 -31.24
C CYS A 627 -19.97 19.57 -31.29
N GLN A 628 -18.64 19.51 -31.38
CA GLN A 628 -17.77 20.67 -31.47
C GLN A 628 -17.34 20.88 -32.92
N ASP A 629 -17.22 22.15 -33.28
CA ASP A 629 -16.73 22.55 -34.59
C ASP A 629 -15.32 22.02 -34.83
N VAL A 630 -15.08 21.43 -36.01
CA VAL A 630 -13.74 20.99 -36.41
C VAL A 630 -13.02 22.18 -37.01
N ASP A 631 -12.05 22.73 -36.28
CA ASP A 631 -11.23 23.83 -36.79
C ASP A 631 -10.20 23.33 -37.81
N GLU A 632 -10.61 23.27 -39.08
CA GLU A 632 -9.75 22.78 -40.16
C GLU A 632 -8.55 23.71 -40.41
N CYS A 633 -8.62 24.99 -39.99
CA CYS A 633 -7.51 25.94 -40.06
C CYS A 633 -6.40 25.62 -39.05
N SER A 634 -6.76 25.15 -37.86
CA SER A 634 -5.82 24.76 -36.81
C SER A 634 -5.28 23.34 -36.99
N ASP A 635 -6.09 22.44 -37.54
CA ASP A 635 -5.74 21.03 -37.81
C ASP A 635 -4.85 20.85 -39.06
N GLY A 636 -4.79 21.87 -39.92
CA GLY A 636 -3.97 21.84 -41.14
C GLY A 636 -4.56 20.99 -42.27
N SER A 637 -5.79 20.50 -42.11
CA SER A 637 -6.56 19.79 -43.14
C SER A 637 -7.23 20.74 -44.15
N HIS A 638 -7.12 22.06 -43.94
CA HIS A 638 -7.60 23.08 -44.87
C HIS A 638 -6.89 23.05 -46.23
N LEU A 639 -7.63 22.88 -47.33
CA LEU A 639 -7.09 22.89 -48.71
C LEU A 639 -6.89 24.32 -49.27
N CYS A 640 -6.57 25.29 -48.41
CA CYS A 640 -6.34 26.68 -48.80
C CYS A 640 -5.01 26.87 -49.55
N SER A 641 -4.99 27.81 -50.51
CA SER A 641 -3.76 28.23 -51.21
C SER A 641 -2.69 28.73 -50.23
N PRO A 642 -1.39 28.55 -50.49
CA PRO A 642 -0.31 29.20 -49.73
C PRO A 642 -0.41 30.74 -49.73
N HIS A 643 -1.09 31.32 -50.72
CA HIS A 643 -1.32 32.76 -50.85
C HIS A 643 -2.72 33.19 -50.36
N SER A 644 -3.33 32.41 -49.47
CA SER A 644 -4.58 32.76 -48.80
C SER A 644 -4.50 32.58 -47.28
N LYS A 645 -5.42 33.24 -46.59
CA LYS A 645 -5.66 33.10 -45.16
C LYS A 645 -6.88 32.20 -44.95
N CYS A 646 -6.70 31.13 -44.18
CA CYS A 646 -7.80 30.29 -43.71
C CYS A 646 -8.55 30.99 -42.56
N VAL A 647 -9.87 30.93 -42.57
CA VAL A 647 -10.76 31.41 -41.51
C VAL A 647 -11.74 30.30 -41.17
N ASN A 648 -11.68 29.81 -39.93
CA ASN A 648 -12.59 28.77 -39.46
C ASN A 648 -14.00 29.35 -39.23
N ILE A 649 -15.03 28.63 -39.65
CA ILE A 649 -16.44 28.99 -39.48
C ILE A 649 -17.23 27.77 -38.98
N PRO A 650 -18.30 27.93 -38.17
CA PRO A 650 -19.00 26.76 -37.64
C PRO A 650 -19.49 25.79 -38.74
N GLY A 651 -18.96 24.57 -38.73
CA GLY A 651 -19.19 23.47 -39.65
C GLY A 651 -18.28 23.44 -40.90
N SER A 652 -17.34 24.37 -41.06
CA SER A 652 -16.44 24.43 -42.23
C SER A 652 -15.30 25.47 -42.11
N HIS A 653 -14.59 25.75 -43.20
CA HIS A 653 -13.60 26.82 -43.27
C HIS A 653 -13.75 27.61 -44.57
N SER A 654 -13.31 28.87 -44.54
CA SER A 654 -13.25 29.75 -45.70
C SER A 654 -11.81 30.17 -45.97
N CYS A 655 -11.39 30.10 -47.23
CA CYS A 655 -10.08 30.57 -47.67
C CYS A 655 -10.23 31.96 -48.32
N LEU A 656 -9.43 32.93 -47.90
CA LEU A 656 -9.45 34.30 -48.44
C LEU A 656 -8.09 34.64 -49.02
N CYS A 657 -8.02 34.96 -50.31
CA CYS A 657 -6.74 35.34 -50.95
C CYS A 657 -6.11 36.54 -50.23
N ASN A 658 -4.79 36.49 -50.04
CA ASN A 658 -4.03 37.58 -49.48
C ASN A 658 -4.09 38.81 -50.40
N ASN A 659 -3.93 40.01 -49.84
CA ASN A 659 -3.92 41.24 -50.61
C ASN A 659 -2.85 41.18 -51.73
N GLY A 660 -3.19 41.67 -52.93
CA GLY A 660 -2.36 41.53 -54.13
C GLY A 660 -2.62 40.25 -54.93
N TYR A 661 -3.50 39.36 -54.46
CA TYR A 661 -3.90 38.13 -55.16
C TYR A 661 -5.42 38.07 -55.34
N ARG A 662 -5.88 37.46 -56.44
CA ARG A 662 -7.31 37.22 -56.73
C ARG A 662 -7.61 35.74 -56.97
N GLY A 663 -8.81 35.32 -56.60
CA GLY A 663 -9.30 33.97 -56.81
C GLY A 663 -10.28 33.54 -55.74
N ASN A 664 -10.47 32.23 -55.60
CA ASN A 664 -11.47 31.62 -54.70
C ASN A 664 -10.88 31.18 -53.35
N GLY A 665 -9.68 31.63 -52.99
CA GLY A 665 -9.01 31.28 -51.74
C GLY A 665 -8.27 29.94 -51.76
N GLN A 666 -8.73 28.95 -52.53
CA GLN A 666 -7.98 27.70 -52.77
C GLN A 666 -7.00 27.83 -53.94
N SER A 667 -7.32 28.68 -54.92
CA SER A 667 -6.42 29.12 -55.97
C SER A 667 -6.37 30.65 -55.95
N CYS A 668 -5.20 31.21 -55.63
CA CYS A 668 -4.98 32.65 -55.55
C CYS A 668 -3.85 33.00 -56.50
N ASN A 669 -4.19 33.79 -57.52
CA ASN A 669 -3.27 34.21 -58.57
C ASN A 669 -2.88 35.67 -58.34
N ASP A 670 -1.62 35.96 -58.59
CA ASP A 670 -1.06 37.30 -58.49
C ASP A 670 -1.82 38.30 -59.37
N ILE A 671 -2.17 39.47 -58.81
CA ILE A 671 -2.76 40.57 -59.56
C ILE A 671 -1.62 41.33 -60.22
N ASN A 672 -1.66 41.49 -61.54
CA ASN A 672 -0.64 42.23 -62.26
C ASN A 672 -1.02 43.70 -62.39
N GLU A 673 -0.64 44.53 -61.43
CA GLU A 673 -1.04 45.95 -61.38
C GLU A 673 -0.47 46.76 -62.55
N CYS A 674 0.65 46.33 -63.14
CA CYS A 674 1.23 46.97 -64.33
C CYS A 674 0.36 46.76 -65.58
N LYS A 675 -0.28 45.59 -65.73
CA LYS A 675 -1.18 45.31 -66.87
C LYS A 675 -2.57 45.90 -66.66
N GLU A 676 -3.04 45.93 -65.42
CA GLU A 676 -4.37 46.45 -65.09
C GLU A 676 -4.40 47.98 -64.95
N GLY A 677 -3.24 48.65 -65.05
CA GLY A 677 -3.13 50.11 -65.05
C GLY A 677 -3.36 50.74 -63.67
N THR A 678 -3.37 49.93 -62.60
CA THR A 678 -3.50 50.37 -61.21
C THR A 678 -2.15 50.65 -60.56
N ALA A 679 -1.05 50.28 -61.22
CA ALA A 679 0.30 50.60 -60.78
C ALA A 679 0.56 52.11 -60.78
N GLN A 680 0.70 52.69 -59.59
CA GLN A 680 0.98 54.11 -59.37
C GLN A 680 2.45 54.47 -59.62
N CYS A 681 2.98 54.14 -60.81
CA CYS A 681 4.33 54.52 -61.22
C CYS A 681 4.36 55.92 -61.84
N SER A 682 5.51 56.59 -61.77
CA SER A 682 5.72 57.84 -62.50
C SER A 682 5.57 57.62 -64.00
N SER A 683 5.14 58.64 -64.75
CA SER A 683 5.14 58.60 -66.22
C SER A 683 6.56 58.47 -66.82
N LYS A 684 7.59 58.77 -66.02
CA LYS A 684 9.02 58.61 -66.35
C LYS A 684 9.64 57.37 -65.68
N ALA A 685 8.83 56.36 -65.35
CA ALA A 685 9.28 55.11 -64.77
C ALA A 685 8.70 53.88 -65.51
N SER A 686 9.45 52.79 -65.50
CA SER A 686 9.02 51.47 -65.96
C SER A 686 8.43 50.67 -64.80
N CYS A 687 7.24 50.07 -65.01
CA CYS A 687 6.57 49.22 -64.04
C CYS A 687 6.98 47.76 -64.22
N MET A 688 7.36 47.08 -63.14
CA MET A 688 7.65 45.65 -63.10
C MET A 688 6.79 44.97 -62.05
N ASN A 689 5.97 44.02 -62.48
CA ASN A 689 5.11 43.24 -61.61
C ASN A 689 5.91 42.25 -60.76
N THR A 690 5.54 42.08 -59.50
CA THR A 690 6.17 41.17 -58.53
C THR A 690 5.11 40.34 -57.82
N PRO A 691 5.39 39.12 -57.33
CA PRO A 691 4.37 38.34 -56.62
C PRO A 691 3.80 39.10 -55.40
N GLY A 692 2.51 39.42 -55.44
CA GLY A 692 1.72 40.14 -54.46
C GLY A 692 1.80 41.68 -54.54
N SER A 693 2.52 42.25 -55.51
CA SER A 693 2.71 43.71 -55.63
C SER A 693 3.37 44.14 -56.95
N PHE A 694 3.71 45.42 -57.09
CA PHE A 694 4.47 45.93 -58.23
C PHE A 694 5.62 46.86 -57.78
N SER A 695 6.63 46.99 -58.62
CA SER A 695 7.77 47.89 -58.42
C SER A 695 7.91 48.86 -59.59
N CYS A 696 8.34 50.08 -59.31
CA CYS A 696 8.56 51.11 -60.32
C CYS A 696 10.04 51.47 -60.35
N LYS A 697 10.63 51.64 -61.54
CA LYS A 697 12.02 52.07 -61.70
C LYS A 697 12.10 53.22 -62.70
N CYS A 698 12.74 54.33 -62.34
CA CYS A 698 12.93 55.46 -63.26
C CYS A 698 13.65 55.01 -64.53
N ILE A 699 13.22 55.56 -65.67
CA ILE A 699 13.89 55.32 -66.96
C ILE A 699 15.22 56.07 -67.00
N THR A 700 16.18 55.59 -67.81
CA THR A 700 17.52 56.20 -67.93
C THR A 700 17.44 57.69 -68.25
N GLY A 701 18.30 58.50 -67.60
CA GLY A 701 18.25 59.97 -67.65
C GLY A 701 17.39 60.62 -66.56
N TYR A 702 16.76 59.81 -65.69
CA TYR A 702 15.99 60.27 -64.54
C TYR A 702 16.33 59.48 -63.27
N GLN A 703 16.45 60.18 -62.14
CA GLN A 703 16.68 59.61 -60.81
C GLN A 703 15.47 59.77 -59.89
N GLY A 704 15.33 58.88 -58.90
CA GLY A 704 14.23 58.90 -57.94
C GLY A 704 13.79 57.50 -57.49
N ASP A 705 12.63 57.41 -56.84
CA ASP A 705 12.09 56.19 -56.24
C ASP A 705 11.17 55.38 -57.18
N GLY A 706 11.08 55.77 -58.45
CA GLY A 706 10.22 55.16 -59.46
C GLY A 706 8.75 55.60 -59.44
N LYS A 707 8.27 56.19 -58.34
CA LYS A 707 6.96 56.87 -58.29
C LYS A 707 7.11 58.36 -58.60
N ILE A 708 8.25 58.94 -58.21
CA ILE A 708 8.67 60.30 -58.51
C ILE A 708 10.05 60.22 -59.14
N CYS A 709 10.16 60.62 -60.40
CA CYS A 709 11.41 60.64 -61.16
C CYS A 709 11.70 62.06 -61.62
N HIS A 710 12.92 62.53 -61.41
CA HIS A 710 13.40 63.85 -61.80
C HIS A 710 14.61 63.73 -62.72
N ASP A 711 14.77 64.72 -63.59
CA ASP A 711 15.85 64.80 -64.58
C ASP A 711 17.23 64.72 -63.90
N GLU A 712 18.13 63.90 -64.44
CA GLU A 712 19.52 63.84 -64.01
C GLU A 712 20.34 64.90 -64.75
N ASP A 713 20.90 65.89 -64.04
CA ASP A 713 21.80 66.87 -64.66
C ASP A 713 23.21 66.29 -64.85
N GLU A 714 23.50 65.82 -66.06
CA GLU A 714 24.79 65.22 -66.38
C GLU A 714 25.94 66.25 -66.47
N CYS A 715 25.63 67.54 -66.66
CA CYS A 715 26.65 68.60 -66.67
C CYS A 715 27.21 68.88 -65.27
N SER A 716 26.43 68.63 -64.23
CA SER A 716 26.80 68.89 -62.83
C SER A 716 27.57 67.74 -62.15
N SER A 717 27.56 66.54 -62.75
CA SER A 717 28.03 65.30 -62.10
C SER A 717 29.37 64.75 -62.62
N GLY A 718 29.89 65.20 -63.78
CA GLY A 718 31.11 64.56 -64.31
C GLY A 718 31.85 65.18 -65.50
N TRP A 719 31.76 66.49 -65.76
CA TRP A 719 32.41 67.17 -66.92
C TRP A 719 32.33 66.35 -68.23
N PRO A 720 31.12 66.03 -68.74
CA PRO A 720 30.96 65.07 -69.83
C PRO A 720 31.35 65.60 -71.22
N CYS A 721 31.68 66.89 -71.36
CA CYS A 721 32.11 67.52 -72.62
C CYS A 721 33.64 67.62 -72.75
N ALA A 722 34.14 67.87 -73.96
CA ALA A 722 35.56 68.03 -74.21
C ALA A 722 36.14 69.22 -73.42
N TRP A 723 37.44 69.16 -73.09
CA TRP A 723 38.13 70.33 -72.56
C TRP A 723 38.07 71.47 -73.60
N LYS A 724 37.54 72.64 -73.22
CA LYS A 724 37.17 73.76 -74.13
C LYS A 724 35.84 73.58 -74.91
N ALA A 725 34.90 72.83 -74.35
CA ALA A 725 33.48 72.87 -74.74
C ALA A 725 32.57 73.22 -73.55
N ASP A 726 31.48 73.93 -73.83
CA ASP A 726 30.44 74.26 -72.87
C ASP A 726 29.34 73.17 -72.89
N CYS A 727 28.94 72.71 -71.70
CA CYS A 727 27.88 71.71 -71.48
C CYS A 727 26.53 72.38 -71.19
N ARG A 728 25.44 71.87 -71.77
CA ARG A 728 24.06 72.29 -71.48
C ARG A 728 23.15 71.09 -71.25
N ASN A 729 22.60 70.98 -70.04
CA ASN A 729 21.63 69.96 -69.66
C ASN A 729 20.27 70.17 -70.35
N THR A 730 19.57 69.08 -70.65
CA THR A 730 18.25 69.01 -71.31
C THR A 730 17.38 67.91 -70.66
N ASP A 731 16.05 67.98 -70.75
CA ASP A 731 15.18 66.97 -70.11
C ASP A 731 15.46 65.54 -70.65
N GLY A 732 16.04 64.70 -69.80
CA GLY A 732 16.48 63.32 -70.02
C GLY A 732 17.85 63.16 -70.71
N SER A 733 18.63 64.23 -70.94
CA SER A 733 19.94 64.16 -71.63
C SER A 733 20.75 65.47 -71.57
N TYR A 734 21.91 65.57 -72.25
CA TYR A 734 22.72 66.80 -72.32
C TYR A 734 23.37 67.04 -73.69
N THR A 735 23.85 68.27 -73.93
CA THR A 735 24.49 68.69 -75.19
C THR A 735 25.80 69.46 -74.93
N CYS A 736 26.77 69.36 -75.85
CA CYS A 736 28.09 70.00 -75.74
C CYS A 736 28.41 70.87 -76.97
N SER A 737 29.14 71.98 -76.79
CA SER A 737 29.56 72.86 -77.91
C SER A 737 30.94 73.49 -77.69
N CYS A 738 31.81 73.50 -78.72
CA CYS A 738 33.19 74.00 -78.60
C CYS A 738 33.29 75.52 -78.42
N ASN A 739 34.24 75.95 -77.60
CA ASN A 739 34.48 77.36 -77.28
C ASN A 739 35.19 78.08 -78.46
N SER A 740 35.05 79.39 -78.54
CA SER A 740 35.63 80.21 -79.62
C SER A 740 37.16 80.05 -79.74
N GLY A 741 37.66 79.97 -80.98
CA GLY A 741 39.07 79.63 -81.28
C GLY A 741 39.31 78.13 -81.50
N PHE A 742 38.30 77.29 -81.23
CA PHE A 742 38.32 75.85 -81.46
C PHE A 742 37.17 75.41 -82.38
N HIS A 743 37.33 74.29 -83.09
CA HIS A 743 36.26 73.68 -83.89
C HIS A 743 36.08 72.19 -83.55
N GLY A 744 34.86 71.67 -83.73
CA GLY A 744 34.52 70.29 -83.35
C GLY A 744 33.03 70.08 -83.07
N ASP A 745 32.67 68.94 -82.49
CA ASP A 745 31.30 68.52 -82.15
C ASP A 745 30.91 68.77 -80.67
N GLY A 746 31.78 69.44 -79.90
CA GLY A 746 31.61 69.69 -78.47
C GLY A 746 32.07 68.55 -77.57
N PHE A 747 32.23 67.33 -78.09
CA PHE A 747 32.87 66.21 -77.39
C PHE A 747 34.34 66.04 -77.78
N SER A 748 34.77 66.64 -78.90
CA SER A 748 36.17 66.78 -79.31
C SER A 748 36.40 68.14 -79.98
N CYS A 749 37.27 68.98 -79.40
CA CYS A 749 37.56 70.34 -79.89
C CYS A 749 39.04 70.51 -80.27
N PHE A 750 39.31 71.11 -81.44
CA PHE A 750 40.65 71.30 -82.02
C PHE A 750 40.95 72.76 -82.35
N ASP A 751 42.22 73.16 -82.22
CA ASP A 751 42.71 74.52 -82.44
C ASP A 751 42.55 75.00 -83.89
N VAL A 752 42.15 76.26 -84.09
CA VAL A 752 41.98 76.87 -85.41
C VAL A 752 43.26 77.61 -85.83
N ASP A 753 43.96 77.13 -86.87
CA ASP A 753 45.16 77.82 -87.39
C ASP A 753 44.80 79.07 -88.23
N GLU A 754 44.85 80.26 -87.63
CA GLU A 754 44.49 81.51 -88.32
C GLU A 754 45.56 82.00 -89.31
N CYS A 755 46.82 81.57 -89.16
CA CYS A 755 47.88 81.90 -90.12
C CYS A 755 47.67 81.19 -91.46
N LYS A 756 47.20 79.93 -91.46
CA LYS A 756 46.84 79.21 -92.70
C LYS A 756 45.54 79.69 -93.33
N LYS A 757 44.55 80.05 -92.51
CA LYS A 757 43.25 80.57 -92.99
C LYS A 757 43.35 81.98 -93.58
N GLY A 758 44.51 82.65 -93.46
CA GLY A 758 44.74 84.01 -93.97
C GLY A 758 44.00 85.10 -93.19
N ASN A 759 43.34 84.75 -92.08
CA ASN A 759 42.59 85.68 -91.24
C ASN A 759 43.48 86.24 -90.11
N HIS A 760 44.69 86.66 -90.49
CA HIS A 760 45.71 87.18 -89.58
C HIS A 760 46.02 88.64 -89.91
N GLY A 761 45.75 89.57 -88.98
CA GLY A 761 45.98 91.00 -89.18
C GLY A 761 47.45 91.44 -89.09
N CYS A 762 48.39 90.61 -89.54
CA CYS A 762 49.83 90.89 -89.54
C CYS A 762 50.23 91.84 -90.67
N HIS A 763 51.23 92.69 -90.43
CA HIS A 763 51.73 93.62 -91.45
C HIS A 763 52.33 92.88 -92.64
N ALA A 764 52.28 93.45 -93.85
CA ALA A 764 52.88 92.85 -95.04
C ALA A 764 54.42 92.62 -94.96
N LYS A 765 55.08 93.25 -93.99
CA LYS A 765 56.52 93.11 -93.71
C LYS A 765 56.79 92.36 -92.38
N ALA A 766 55.83 91.57 -91.93
CA ALA A 766 55.88 90.77 -90.71
C ALA A 766 55.47 89.31 -90.99
N GLN A 767 55.97 88.38 -90.18
CA GLN A 767 55.67 86.96 -90.22
C GLN A 767 54.59 86.60 -89.18
N CYS A 768 53.58 85.81 -89.59
CA CYS A 768 52.55 85.25 -88.72
C CYS A 768 53.02 83.92 -88.11
N MET A 769 52.77 83.72 -86.81
CA MET A 769 53.00 82.45 -86.10
C MET A 769 51.71 82.04 -85.37
N ASN A 770 51.18 80.85 -85.69
CA ASN A 770 50.00 80.31 -85.04
C ASN A 770 50.31 79.92 -83.59
N THR A 771 49.40 80.21 -82.68
CA THR A 771 49.47 79.88 -81.25
C THR A 771 48.21 79.12 -80.84
N TRP A 772 48.24 78.43 -79.71
CA TRP A 772 47.10 77.62 -79.31
C TRP A 772 45.93 78.52 -78.84
N GLY A 773 44.83 78.52 -79.60
CA GLY A 773 43.64 79.36 -79.46
C GLY A 773 43.74 80.76 -80.09
N SER A 774 44.84 81.10 -80.80
CA SER A 774 45.04 82.42 -81.43
C SER A 774 46.28 82.51 -82.36
N TYR A 775 46.68 83.69 -82.84
CA TYR A 775 47.91 83.89 -83.63
C TYR A 775 48.72 85.14 -83.21
N SER A 776 50.02 85.17 -83.55
CA SER A 776 50.94 86.29 -83.26
C SER A 776 51.69 86.78 -84.51
N CYS A 777 52.13 88.05 -84.53
CA CYS A 777 52.82 88.67 -85.67
C CYS A 777 54.17 89.27 -85.24
N SER A 778 55.23 89.13 -86.04
CA SER A 778 56.57 89.69 -85.75
C SER A 778 57.26 90.31 -86.98
N CYS A 779 57.89 91.49 -86.85
CA CYS A 779 58.48 92.22 -87.99
C CYS A 779 59.76 91.56 -88.55
N ASN A 780 59.94 91.61 -89.88
CA ASN A 780 61.10 91.04 -90.56
C ASN A 780 62.41 91.83 -90.28
N LYS A 781 63.58 91.17 -90.32
CA LYS A 781 64.92 91.76 -90.07
C LYS A 781 65.19 93.03 -90.89
N GLY A 782 65.72 94.06 -90.24
CA GLY A 782 65.96 95.39 -90.84
C GLY A 782 64.80 96.39 -90.64
N TYR A 783 63.67 95.93 -90.10
CA TYR A 783 62.53 96.74 -89.72
C TYR A 783 62.22 96.55 -88.22
N HIS A 784 61.74 97.60 -87.55
CA HIS A 784 61.30 97.54 -86.15
C HIS A 784 59.84 97.98 -86.00
N GLY A 785 59.11 97.37 -85.06
CA GLY A 785 57.68 97.60 -84.79
C GLY A 785 56.97 96.38 -84.16
N ASN A 786 55.65 96.44 -83.98
CA ASN A 786 54.84 95.46 -83.21
C ASN A 786 54.30 94.26 -84.04
N GLY A 787 54.88 93.98 -85.21
CA GLY A 787 54.41 92.90 -86.11
C GLY A 787 53.11 93.21 -86.86
N ARG A 788 52.37 94.26 -86.49
CA ARG A 788 51.25 94.81 -87.27
C ARG A 788 51.61 96.11 -87.99
N GLN A 789 52.75 96.75 -87.67
CA GLN A 789 53.37 97.88 -88.39
C GLN A 789 54.91 97.83 -88.27
N CYS A 790 55.70 98.04 -89.35
CA CYS A 790 57.19 97.91 -89.34
C CYS A 790 57.94 99.01 -90.16
N LYS A 791 59.04 99.66 -89.66
CA LYS A 791 59.82 100.80 -90.28
C LYS A 791 61.38 100.69 -90.20
N ALA A 792 62.19 101.47 -90.98
CA ALA A 792 63.68 101.40 -91.15
C ALA A 792 64.50 102.54 -90.44
N SER A 793 65.83 102.38 -90.16
CA SER A 793 66.57 103.22 -89.16
C SER A 793 67.94 103.83 -89.59
N SER A 794 68.28 105.07 -89.14
CA SER A 794 69.58 105.79 -89.25
C SER A 794 69.99 106.52 -87.94
N ALA A 795 71.31 106.77 -87.74
CA ALA A 795 72.02 106.97 -86.46
C ALA A 795 71.99 108.35 -85.75
N GLY A 796 72.14 108.38 -84.41
CA GLY A 796 72.73 109.48 -83.62
C GLY A 796 72.08 109.92 -82.27
N ARG A 797 72.49 109.30 -81.13
CA ARG A 797 72.75 109.76 -79.71
C ARG A 797 72.12 111.07 -79.09
N PRO A 798 72.07 111.28 -77.74
CA PRO A 798 71.45 110.52 -76.62
C PRO A 798 70.83 111.37 -75.43
N HIS A 799 70.08 110.70 -74.51
CA HIS A 799 69.75 111.01 -73.07
C HIS A 799 68.82 112.20 -72.67
N PRO A 800 68.22 112.25 -71.44
CA PRO A 800 67.68 111.21 -70.53
C PRO A 800 66.36 111.59 -69.76
N LEU A 801 65.89 110.68 -68.87
CA LEU A 801 65.22 110.86 -67.55
C LEU A 801 63.68 110.66 -67.32
N ILE A 802 63.41 109.98 -66.17
CA ILE A 802 62.21 109.92 -65.28
C ILE A 802 61.10 108.94 -65.73
N GLY A 803 60.69 107.88 -64.98
CA GLY A 803 60.19 107.79 -63.58
C GLY A 803 58.65 107.67 -63.64
N SER A 804 57.86 106.90 -62.88
CA SER A 804 57.97 106.07 -61.68
C SER A 804 56.59 105.40 -61.46
N PHE A 805 56.50 104.44 -60.52
CA PHE A 805 55.32 104.17 -59.64
C PHE A 805 54.08 103.40 -60.21
N LEU A 806 53.35 102.51 -59.50
CA LEU A 806 53.32 102.02 -58.10
C LEU A 806 52.37 100.81 -57.91
N PHE A 807 52.61 100.06 -56.80
CA PHE A 807 51.71 99.30 -55.88
C PHE A 807 50.78 98.20 -56.47
N GLY A 808 50.71 96.97 -55.94
CA GLY A 808 50.71 96.50 -54.53
C GLY A 808 49.24 96.37 -54.06
N THR A 809 48.73 95.37 -53.34
CA THR A 809 49.22 94.23 -52.52
C THR A 809 47.95 93.55 -51.91
N PHE A 810 48.13 92.42 -51.17
CA PHE A 810 47.31 91.94 -50.01
C PHE A 810 45.98 91.19 -50.32
N ILE A 811 45.48 90.11 -49.66
CA ILE A 811 45.59 89.36 -48.36
C ILE A 811 44.85 88.00 -48.63
N ALA A 812 45.26 86.78 -48.27
CA ALA A 812 45.60 86.09 -47.00
C ALA A 812 44.39 85.66 -46.09
N PHE A 813 44.45 84.41 -45.58
CA PHE A 813 43.70 83.79 -44.45
C PHE A 813 42.26 83.30 -44.72
N MET A 814 41.69 82.20 -44.19
CA MET A 814 42.00 81.13 -43.20
C MET A 814 40.85 80.08 -43.34
N LEU A 815 41.11 78.78 -43.47
CA LEU A 815 41.04 77.71 -42.42
C LEU A 815 39.62 77.27 -41.95
N LEU A 816 39.46 75.93 -41.80
CA LEU A 816 38.44 75.17 -41.03
C LEU A 816 37.08 74.97 -41.74
N LEU A 817 36.41 73.81 -41.75
CA LEU A 817 36.32 72.69 -40.78
C LEU A 817 35.74 71.43 -41.46
N LEU A 818 36.01 70.29 -40.83
CA LEU A 818 35.32 69.00 -41.00
C LEU A 818 33.79 69.10 -40.92
N CYS A 819 33.11 68.27 -41.71
CA CYS A 819 31.93 67.50 -41.30
C CYS A 819 32.02 66.12 -41.99
#